data_AF-A0A6G1A686-F1
#
_entry.id   AF-A0A6G1A686-F1
#
_cell.length_a   1.000
_cell.length_b   1.000
_cell.length_c   1.000
_cell.angle_alpha   90.00
_cell.angle_beta   90.00
_cell.angle_gamma   90.00
#
_symmetry.space_group_name_H-M   'P 1'
#
loop_
_entity.id
_entity.type
_entity.pdbx_description
1 polymer ?
#
loop_
_entity_poly.entity_id
_entity_poly.type
_entity_poly.pdbx_seq_one_letter_code
_entity_poly.pdbx_strand_id
1 'polypeptide(L)'
;GHPGGALLSKSPRDRPLWEEALVSNIRAMSALQKSLVLETVQHHIQERTQLIMKEAPSAGIQELLAPLNLELKQPLEKTFLFHLYGLILRECNCVDLVRRHLASLLELPHQSSSQREGIAMAVGIASSTHMQEAWAMLEHVGRTRFLRTVLMSPDSQPDPDTRWTWVGSTSLLCYGQMAAHAGEQILPWVDNIVSRMVYYFSCSRYDNILKTSFLSATIMLLKALRQKNRAQSYKFTQIPELIQCLLSSLQKEPNFLATLFRQKIISVIAGLSNLRPSLKPMVKSRILQTCLQSLYTLPPTETLRSCLPPMDAVPDVMALYQKSMQALDLLLQSLISENKSMDEMCFLLQHVEPWLESDRSHERQRAVQTVFLLLTYVVDNVGLAEVAMPSVLGHQIGLLALLWRDMDPVTQSHSRQCTYLFLQLLTQQKGSMSEFVYLNKMKNLEASASRKSEIKFYNLVKVLNRNLTVAQHTQLVLTLLGRLCSHSRLHCDLASQLLLKVIEEQSVRPEQVAEILHGLFRELPSITFKSTLQTMMKAVSVLGTQHTQETVEVILSLCHPSERQVMPLWKALASSTQLARKVLTTLYVKLKLRPPKELIRFTQQAELISLLALGTIYELLYTREFKATVRWAFAGVLVGLLTQLHYLFELDVAESSSDYQEDVLDMKPLGPCRTCLEALKGLFWTNCWEVFAFLKLLRGWELLEHMETYTEGVTLLARAMAHYDCEITAVWGQAVISLKSSEERDNVVAILLIAEFLNSQELPQYMSRRTVDNFLSLGLNNPNQLVRAMSLKGLSSILMHPKKVMLLRNRLAGLLDGFLGPEPKDLVGLMEILGDILRHLGSHGVGATSLRIAQHLLLLFDDVRGRAAAQLP
;
A
#
# COMPACT_ATOMS: atom_id res chain seq x y z
N GLY A 1 -2.02 -34.16 18.42
CA GLY A 1 -1.19 -35.06 19.25
C GLY A 1 0.26 -34.67 19.07
N HIS A 2 0.90 -34.13 20.11
CA HIS A 2 2.24 -33.54 20.06
C HIS A 2 3.36 -34.59 20.11
N PRO A 3 4.22 -34.71 19.08
CA PRO A 3 5.49 -35.42 19.20
C PRO A 3 6.59 -34.39 19.47
N GLY A 4 6.67 -33.91 20.71
CA GLY A 4 7.75 -33.02 21.19
C GLY A 4 8.33 -33.48 22.53
N GLY A 5 7.96 -34.67 23.01
CA GLY A 5 8.16 -35.11 24.39
C GLY A 5 9.46 -35.86 24.69
N ALA A 6 10.30 -36.19 23.71
CA ALA A 6 11.45 -37.07 23.95
C ALA A 6 12.75 -36.36 23.55
N LEU A 7 13.36 -35.64 24.51
CA LEU A 7 14.82 -35.38 24.63
C LEU A 7 15.18 -34.33 25.72
N LEU A 8 14.24 -33.91 26.57
CA LEU A 8 14.47 -32.95 27.66
C LEU A 8 13.95 -33.44 29.01
N SER A 9 14.10 -34.74 29.30
CA SER A 9 13.78 -35.32 30.60
C SER A 9 15.01 -35.38 31.51
N LYS A 10 15.08 -34.42 32.43
CA LYS A 10 15.37 -34.66 33.85
C LYS A 10 14.79 -33.48 34.61
N SER A 11 13.69 -33.74 35.31
CA SER A 11 13.11 -32.81 36.26
C SER A 11 14.09 -32.60 37.42
N PRO A 12 14.07 -31.47 38.15
CA PRO A 12 14.77 -31.35 39.42
C PRO A 12 14.02 -32.05 40.58
N ARG A 13 13.08 -32.96 40.27
CA ARG A 13 12.16 -33.56 41.26
C ARG A 13 12.35 -35.05 41.50
N ASP A 14 13.34 -35.68 40.88
CA ASP A 14 13.87 -36.96 41.36
C ASP A 14 15.16 -36.65 42.13
N ARG A 15 15.02 -36.24 43.40
CA ARG A 15 16.19 -36.19 44.29
C ARG A 15 16.66 -37.62 44.45
N PRO A 16 17.92 -37.94 44.11
CA PRO A 16 18.38 -39.29 44.23
C PRO A 16 18.44 -39.66 45.73
N LEU A 17 18.05 -40.88 46.08
CA LEU A 17 17.94 -41.36 47.47
C LEU A 17 19.23 -41.17 48.30
N TRP A 18 20.40 -41.11 47.64
CA TRP A 18 21.68 -40.80 48.30
C TRP A 18 21.77 -39.36 48.80
N GLU A 19 21.13 -38.39 48.16
CA GLU A 19 21.12 -36.99 48.64
C GLU A 19 20.36 -36.84 49.96
N GLU A 20 19.28 -37.60 50.17
CA GLU A 20 18.48 -37.50 51.40
C GLU A 20 19.23 -38.01 52.62
N ALA A 21 19.96 -39.13 52.47
CA ALA A 21 20.85 -39.66 53.50
C ALA A 21 22.05 -38.74 53.77
N LEU A 22 22.57 -38.08 52.73
CA LEU A 22 23.69 -37.15 52.86
C LEU A 22 23.24 -35.87 53.59
N VAL A 23 22.05 -35.36 53.27
CA VAL A 23 21.46 -34.18 53.92
C VAL A 23 21.15 -34.43 55.40
N SER A 24 20.65 -35.62 55.77
CA SER A 24 20.42 -35.96 57.18
C SER A 24 21.72 -36.00 57.98
N ASN A 25 22.78 -36.59 57.40
CA ASN A 25 24.12 -36.60 58.01
C ASN A 25 24.70 -35.18 58.12
N ILE A 26 24.52 -34.33 57.10
CA ILE A 26 24.94 -32.92 57.16
C ILE A 26 24.20 -32.17 58.27
N ARG A 27 22.89 -32.39 58.45
CA ARG A 27 22.13 -31.73 59.52
C ARG A 27 22.63 -32.12 60.92
N ALA A 28 23.10 -33.35 61.09
CA ALA A 28 23.65 -33.84 62.36
C ALA A 28 25.05 -33.26 62.71
N MET A 29 25.77 -32.69 61.74
CA MET A 29 27.08 -32.09 61.97
C MET A 29 27.01 -30.75 62.72
N SER A 30 27.94 -30.53 63.65
CA SER A 30 28.17 -29.24 64.30
C SER A 30 28.70 -28.18 63.31
N ALA A 31 28.57 -26.89 63.65
CA ALA A 31 29.07 -25.80 62.82
C ALA A 31 30.59 -25.87 62.57
N LEU A 32 31.37 -26.34 63.54
CA LEU A 32 32.83 -26.54 63.43
C LEU A 32 33.17 -27.68 62.46
N GLN A 33 32.45 -28.81 62.55
CA GLN A 33 32.60 -29.93 61.61
C GLN A 33 32.24 -29.51 60.18
N LYS A 34 31.18 -28.73 60.01
CA LYS A 34 30.81 -28.16 58.69
C LYS A 34 31.90 -27.24 58.15
N SER A 35 32.52 -26.38 58.97
CA SER A 35 33.63 -25.51 58.52
C SER A 35 34.85 -26.32 58.09
N LEU A 36 35.24 -27.33 58.88
CA LEU A 36 36.42 -28.16 58.60
C LEU A 36 36.26 -28.94 57.29
N VAL A 37 35.06 -29.49 57.04
CA VAL A 37 34.76 -30.20 55.78
C VAL A 37 34.77 -29.22 54.60
N LEU A 38 34.20 -28.02 54.74
CA LEU A 38 34.23 -26.99 53.68
C LEU A 38 35.68 -26.57 53.36
N GLU A 39 36.51 -26.31 54.36
CA GLU A 39 37.92 -25.93 54.18
C GLU A 39 38.73 -27.03 53.48
N THR A 40 38.49 -28.29 53.84
CA THR A 40 39.17 -29.46 53.25
C THR A 40 38.74 -29.68 51.79
N VAL A 41 37.42 -29.60 51.52
CA VAL A 41 36.89 -29.69 50.15
C VAL A 41 37.43 -28.55 49.29
N GLN A 42 37.51 -27.33 49.83
CA GLN A 42 38.06 -26.18 49.12
C GLN A 42 39.56 -26.34 48.81
N HIS A 43 40.36 -26.81 49.78
CA HIS A 43 41.77 -27.08 49.58
C HIS A 43 42.00 -28.06 48.43
N HIS A 44 41.22 -29.15 48.37
CA HIS A 44 41.32 -30.12 47.27
C HIS A 44 40.84 -29.59 45.92
N ILE A 45 39.86 -28.69 45.90
CA ILE A 45 39.47 -27.98 44.67
C ILE A 45 40.65 -27.10 44.19
N GLN A 46 41.35 -26.42 45.10
CA GLN A 46 42.52 -25.59 44.76
C GLN A 46 43.72 -26.42 44.28
N GLU A 47 44.09 -27.50 44.98
CA GLU A 47 45.20 -28.38 44.58
C GLU A 47 45.00 -28.99 43.18
N ARG A 48 43.79 -29.49 42.90
CA ARG A 48 43.44 -30.04 41.59
C ARG A 48 43.31 -28.99 40.48
N THR A 49 43.38 -27.72 40.82
CA THR A 49 43.42 -26.61 39.85
C THR A 49 44.84 -26.33 39.38
N GLN A 50 45.84 -26.55 40.24
CA GLN A 50 47.25 -26.25 39.95
C GLN A 50 47.99 -27.41 39.27
N LEU A 51 47.54 -28.65 39.45
CA LEU A 51 48.17 -29.85 38.88
C LEU A 51 47.45 -30.32 37.60
N ILE A 52 47.95 -29.93 36.43
CA ILE A 52 47.55 -30.51 35.13
C ILE A 52 48.29 -31.84 34.84
N MET A 53 49.30 -32.25 35.64
CA MET A 53 49.98 -33.54 35.43
C MET A 53 50.34 -34.25 36.75
N LYS A 54 49.44 -35.15 37.20
CA LYS A 54 49.66 -36.44 37.90
C LYS A 54 48.50 -36.72 38.85
N GLU A 55 47.78 -37.80 38.57
CA GLU A 55 46.82 -38.40 39.49
C GLU A 55 47.59 -38.99 40.68
N ALA A 56 47.36 -38.46 41.88
CA ALA A 56 47.64 -39.14 43.13
C ALA A 56 46.32 -39.25 43.93
N PRO A 57 45.99 -40.41 44.50
CA PRO A 57 44.80 -40.56 45.34
C PRO A 57 45.09 -39.94 46.72
N SER A 58 44.40 -38.87 47.08
CA SER A 58 44.51 -38.28 48.42
C SER A 58 43.70 -39.10 49.43
N ALA A 59 44.40 -39.97 50.18
CA ALA A 59 43.84 -40.84 51.23
C ALA A 59 43.05 -40.07 52.32
N GLY A 60 43.34 -38.79 52.55
CA GLY A 60 42.68 -37.99 53.59
C GLY A 60 41.19 -37.65 53.36
N ILE A 61 40.70 -37.70 52.11
CA ILE A 61 39.28 -37.43 51.82
C ILE A 61 38.40 -38.61 52.25
N GLN A 62 38.89 -39.85 52.10
CA GLN A 62 38.12 -41.05 52.44
C GLN A 62 37.89 -41.17 53.96
N GLU A 63 38.84 -40.72 54.79
CA GLU A 63 38.69 -40.73 56.25
C GLU A 63 37.77 -39.62 56.76
N LEU A 64 37.74 -38.44 56.13
CA LEU A 64 36.88 -37.32 56.54
C LEU A 64 35.46 -37.37 55.93
N LEU A 65 35.26 -38.09 54.82
CA LEU A 65 33.94 -38.43 54.29
C LEU A 65 33.35 -39.71 54.92
N ALA A 66 34.10 -40.44 55.75
CA ALA A 66 33.62 -41.62 56.47
C ALA A 66 32.33 -41.41 57.29
N PRO A 67 32.08 -40.23 57.92
CA PRO A 67 30.82 -39.97 58.61
C PRO A 67 29.60 -39.83 57.68
N LEU A 68 29.81 -39.68 56.37
CA LEU A 68 28.75 -39.47 55.37
C LEU A 68 28.27 -40.78 54.72
N ASN A 69 28.81 -41.95 55.09
CA ASN A 69 28.44 -43.28 54.59
C ASN A 69 28.34 -43.36 53.04
N LEU A 70 29.37 -42.90 52.33
CA LEU A 70 29.47 -43.02 50.87
C LEU A 70 30.59 -43.99 50.51
N GLU A 71 30.28 -45.25 50.22
CA GLU A 71 31.23 -46.18 49.59
C GLU A 71 31.48 -45.75 48.12
N LEU A 72 32.36 -44.77 47.91
CA LEU A 72 32.68 -44.23 46.58
C LEU A 72 33.80 -45.06 45.93
N LYS A 73 33.45 -46.04 45.09
CA LYS A 73 34.37 -46.86 44.28
C LYS A 73 34.88 -46.20 42.98
N GLN A 74 34.72 -44.88 42.79
CA GLN A 74 35.17 -44.17 41.58
C GLN A 74 35.86 -42.84 41.92
N PRO A 75 36.80 -42.34 41.07
CA PRO A 75 37.48 -41.09 41.34
C PRO A 75 36.47 -39.94 41.42
N LEU A 76 36.47 -39.21 42.55
CA LEU A 76 35.59 -38.07 42.81
C LEU A 76 35.66 -37.06 41.66
N GLU A 77 34.61 -36.95 40.85
CA GLU A 77 34.49 -35.93 39.82
C GLU A 77 34.49 -34.54 40.47
N LYS A 78 35.20 -33.56 39.88
CA LYS A 78 35.29 -32.18 40.39
C LYS A 78 33.90 -31.54 40.62
N THR A 79 32.92 -31.92 39.81
CA THR A 79 31.51 -31.50 39.90
C THR A 79 30.82 -31.93 41.20
N PHE A 80 31.12 -33.13 41.70
CA PHE A 80 30.56 -33.65 42.95
C PHE A 80 31.06 -32.88 44.18
N LEU A 81 32.32 -32.45 44.19
CA LEU A 81 32.88 -31.66 45.29
C LEU A 81 32.19 -30.30 45.46
N PHE A 82 31.93 -29.61 44.34
CA PHE A 82 31.16 -28.36 44.38
C PHE A 82 29.70 -28.59 44.79
N HIS A 83 29.09 -29.69 44.34
CA HIS A 83 27.73 -30.06 44.76
C HIS A 83 27.64 -30.30 46.27
N LEU A 84 28.57 -31.06 46.83
CA LEU A 84 28.69 -31.31 48.27
C LEU A 84 28.91 -30.02 49.05
N TYR A 85 29.81 -29.14 48.56
CA TYR A 85 30.07 -27.84 49.16
C TYR A 85 28.79 -26.99 49.24
N GLY A 86 28.01 -26.95 48.17
CA GLY A 86 26.71 -26.26 48.13
C GLY A 86 25.68 -26.85 49.10
N LEU A 87 25.59 -28.18 49.21
CA LEU A 87 24.68 -28.86 50.14
C LEU A 87 25.00 -28.56 51.61
N ILE A 88 26.29 -28.53 51.97
CA ILE A 88 26.71 -28.18 53.34
C ILE A 88 26.34 -26.74 53.66
N LEU A 89 26.52 -25.81 52.73
CA LEU A 89 26.12 -24.41 52.91
C LEU A 89 24.61 -24.24 53.03
N ARG A 90 23.83 -24.98 52.23
CA ARG A 90 22.37 -24.95 52.28
C ARG A 90 21.82 -25.34 53.65
N GLU A 91 22.38 -26.39 54.26
CA GLU A 91 21.95 -26.94 55.55
C GLU A 91 22.72 -26.33 56.75
N CYS A 92 23.44 -25.23 56.55
CA CYS A 92 24.10 -24.49 57.62
C CYS A 92 23.17 -23.42 58.20
N ASN A 93 22.99 -23.41 59.53
CA ASN A 93 22.13 -22.42 60.19
C ASN A 93 22.88 -21.11 60.53
N CYS A 94 24.21 -21.09 60.45
CA CYS A 94 25.03 -19.93 60.80
C CYS A 94 25.30 -19.05 59.57
N VAL A 95 24.61 -17.92 59.51
CA VAL A 95 24.70 -16.95 58.40
C VAL A 95 26.13 -16.43 58.19
N ASP A 96 26.88 -16.16 59.26
CA ASP A 96 28.26 -15.66 59.15
C ASP A 96 29.23 -16.71 58.62
N LEU A 97 28.97 -17.99 58.91
CA LEU A 97 29.74 -19.10 58.36
C LEU A 97 29.45 -19.27 56.87
N VAL A 98 28.17 -19.18 56.48
CA VAL A 98 27.76 -19.20 55.07
C VAL A 98 28.39 -18.04 54.29
N ARG A 99 28.38 -16.81 54.84
CA ARG A 99 28.99 -15.64 54.20
C ARG A 99 30.50 -15.81 53.98
N ARG A 100 31.23 -16.28 54.99
CA ARG A 100 32.69 -16.52 54.90
C ARG A 100 33.03 -17.56 53.84
N HIS A 101 32.34 -18.69 53.84
CA HIS A 101 32.61 -19.78 52.89
C HIS A 101 32.14 -19.46 51.47
N LEU A 102 31.05 -18.71 51.29
CA LEU A 102 30.67 -18.17 49.99
C LEU A 102 31.71 -17.17 49.44
N ALA A 103 32.28 -16.32 50.30
CA ALA A 103 33.38 -15.43 49.92
C ALA A 103 34.58 -16.25 49.43
N SER A 104 35.00 -17.21 50.25
CA SER A 104 36.12 -18.10 49.99
C SER A 104 35.96 -18.88 48.66
N LEU A 105 34.74 -19.36 48.40
CA LEU A 105 34.39 -20.06 47.15
C LEU A 105 34.45 -19.15 45.92
N LEU A 106 33.97 -17.91 46.02
CA LEU A 106 34.02 -16.92 44.94
C LEU A 106 35.42 -16.35 44.70
N GLU A 107 36.37 -16.56 45.63
CA GLU A 107 37.78 -16.16 45.44
C GLU A 107 38.63 -17.20 44.68
N LEU A 108 38.06 -18.37 44.40
CA LEU A 108 38.68 -19.40 43.58
C LEU A 108 38.94 -18.92 42.14
N PRO A 109 39.94 -19.47 41.43
CA PRO A 109 40.23 -19.09 40.05
C PRO A 109 39.08 -19.45 39.08
N HIS A 110 38.75 -18.54 38.17
CA HIS A 110 37.63 -18.67 37.22
C HIS A 110 38.03 -19.16 35.82
N GLN A 111 39.22 -19.75 35.67
CA GLN A 111 39.82 -20.01 34.36
C GLN A 111 39.17 -21.19 33.62
N SER A 112 38.92 -22.31 34.31
CA SER A 112 38.35 -23.50 33.69
C SER A 112 36.81 -23.48 33.65
N SER A 113 36.21 -24.08 32.60
CA SER A 113 34.73 -24.16 32.50
C SER A 113 34.10 -24.94 33.66
N SER A 114 34.73 -26.06 34.04
CA SER A 114 34.22 -26.92 35.13
C SER A 114 34.26 -26.24 36.49
N GLN A 115 35.24 -25.36 36.75
CA GLN A 115 35.25 -24.55 37.97
C GLN A 115 34.16 -23.49 37.96
N ARG A 116 33.97 -22.76 36.85
CA ARG A 116 32.92 -21.74 36.76
C ARG A 116 31.54 -22.34 36.99
N GLU A 117 31.27 -23.47 36.34
CA GLU A 117 30.02 -24.23 36.51
C GLU A 117 29.88 -24.79 37.93
N GLY A 118 30.97 -25.30 38.51
CA GLY A 118 31.00 -25.81 39.89
C GLY A 118 30.74 -24.74 40.95
N ILE A 119 31.44 -23.59 40.88
CA ILE A 119 31.21 -22.44 41.77
C ILE A 119 29.76 -21.98 41.66
N ALA A 120 29.25 -21.81 40.44
CA ALA A 120 27.87 -21.41 40.22
C ALA A 120 26.85 -22.42 40.79
N MET A 121 27.10 -23.72 40.64
CA MET A 121 26.25 -24.77 41.21
C MET A 121 26.21 -24.69 42.73
N ALA A 122 27.38 -24.59 43.38
CA ALA A 122 27.48 -24.49 44.84
C ALA A 122 26.75 -23.25 45.39
N VAL A 123 26.92 -22.09 44.74
CA VAL A 123 26.21 -20.85 45.08
C VAL A 123 24.70 -21.00 44.87
N GLY A 124 24.27 -21.63 43.77
CA GLY A 124 22.86 -21.92 43.50
C GLY A 124 22.21 -22.77 44.59
N ILE A 125 22.85 -23.89 44.97
CA ILE A 125 22.33 -24.78 46.02
C ILE A 125 22.26 -24.04 47.36
N ALA A 126 23.28 -23.26 47.73
CA ALA A 126 23.28 -22.46 48.95
C ALA A 126 22.15 -21.41 48.97
N SER A 127 21.86 -20.78 47.82
CA SER A 127 20.82 -19.74 47.69
C SER A 127 19.39 -20.25 47.90
N SER A 128 19.17 -21.57 47.87
CA SER A 128 17.84 -22.14 48.12
C SER A 128 17.33 -21.93 49.54
N THR A 129 18.23 -21.78 50.53
CA THR A 129 17.92 -21.40 51.92
C THR A 129 18.43 -20.00 52.25
N HIS A 130 19.58 -19.59 51.71
CA HIS A 130 20.28 -18.34 52.03
C HIS A 130 20.34 -17.38 50.83
N MET A 131 19.18 -17.00 50.30
CA MET A 131 19.08 -16.18 49.07
C MET A 131 19.70 -14.77 49.24
N GLN A 132 19.44 -14.12 50.37
CA GLN A 132 19.90 -12.75 50.63
C GLN A 132 21.43 -12.69 50.79
N GLU A 133 22.01 -13.69 51.46
CA GLU A 133 23.44 -13.84 51.70
C GLU A 133 24.17 -14.11 50.39
N ALA A 134 23.67 -15.04 49.58
CA ALA A 134 24.21 -15.34 48.27
C ALA A 134 24.17 -14.11 47.35
N TRP A 135 23.05 -13.38 47.34
CA TRP A 135 22.92 -12.12 46.60
C TRP A 135 23.93 -11.06 47.05
N ALA A 136 24.00 -10.79 48.36
CA ALA A 136 24.88 -9.78 48.93
C ALA A 136 26.36 -10.07 48.63
N MET A 137 26.76 -11.35 48.68
CA MET A 137 28.12 -11.76 48.36
C MET A 137 28.45 -11.60 46.87
N LEU A 138 27.53 -11.95 45.97
CA LEU A 138 27.73 -11.70 44.53
C LEU A 138 27.80 -10.20 44.22
N GLU A 139 26.99 -9.36 44.87
CA GLU A 139 27.09 -7.91 44.72
C GLU A 139 28.43 -7.37 45.25
N HIS A 140 28.90 -7.89 46.40
CA HIS A 140 30.16 -7.48 46.99
C HIS A 140 31.34 -7.81 46.06
N VAL A 141 31.42 -9.03 45.54
CA VAL A 141 32.45 -9.45 44.57
C VAL A 141 32.33 -8.66 43.27
N GLY A 142 31.09 -8.37 42.84
CA GLY A 142 30.80 -7.49 41.71
C GLY A 142 31.40 -6.08 41.85
N ARG A 143 31.20 -5.44 43.00
CA ARG A 143 31.65 -4.06 43.24
C ARG A 143 33.15 -3.96 43.49
N THR A 144 33.74 -4.95 44.16
CA THR A 144 35.14 -4.90 44.62
C THR A 144 36.14 -5.45 43.61
N ARG A 145 35.81 -6.58 42.97
CA ARG A 145 36.72 -7.29 42.06
C ARG A 145 36.36 -7.00 40.60
N PHE A 146 35.10 -7.20 40.20
CA PHE A 146 34.69 -7.06 38.80
C PHE A 146 34.78 -5.61 38.28
N LEU A 147 34.20 -4.63 38.98
CA LEU A 147 34.27 -3.22 38.58
C LEU A 147 35.71 -2.72 38.44
N ARG A 148 36.59 -3.15 39.36
CA ARG A 148 38.01 -2.82 39.34
C ARG A 148 38.69 -3.36 38.08
N THR A 149 38.35 -4.58 37.65
CA THR A 149 38.89 -5.20 36.43
C THR A 149 38.37 -4.54 35.15
N VAL A 150 37.14 -4.00 35.15
CA VAL A 150 36.53 -3.33 33.97
C VAL A 150 37.03 -1.88 33.79
N LEU A 151 37.30 -1.15 34.87
CA LEU A 151 37.73 0.26 34.86
C LEU A 151 39.21 0.48 34.43
N MET A 152 40.00 -0.59 34.29
CA MET A 152 41.41 -0.49 33.88
C MET A 152 41.54 -0.42 32.35
N SER A 153 42.20 0.64 31.85
CA SER A 153 42.51 0.87 30.43
C SER A 153 43.45 -0.22 29.88
N PRO A 154 43.31 -0.65 28.60
CA PRO A 154 44.20 -1.64 28.00
C PRO A 154 45.68 -1.20 27.86
N ASP A 155 46.00 0.09 27.96
CA ASP A 155 47.35 0.63 27.73
C ASP A 155 48.22 0.82 28.99
N SER A 156 47.76 0.46 30.18
CA SER A 156 48.60 0.44 31.39
C SER A 156 49.09 -0.97 31.71
N GLN A 157 50.43 -1.14 31.64
CA GLN A 157 51.37 -2.25 31.96
C GLN A 157 50.90 -3.44 32.86
N PRO A 158 51.60 -4.59 32.80
CA PRO A 158 51.01 -5.92 32.70
C PRO A 158 50.82 -6.61 34.05
N ASP A 159 49.58 -6.80 34.45
CA ASP A 159 49.05 -8.13 34.78
C ASP A 159 47.53 -7.95 34.99
N PRO A 160 46.68 -8.18 33.97
CA PRO A 160 45.28 -8.40 34.27
C PRO A 160 45.27 -9.72 35.03
N ASP A 161 45.19 -9.65 36.36
CA ASP A 161 45.11 -10.78 37.28
C ASP A 161 44.18 -11.84 36.65
N THR A 162 44.77 -12.80 35.93
CA THR A 162 44.08 -13.53 34.82
C THR A 162 42.99 -14.44 35.37
N ARG A 163 43.04 -14.64 36.69
CA ARG A 163 42.02 -15.26 37.52
C ARG A 163 40.68 -14.53 37.48
N TRP A 164 40.62 -13.21 37.28
CA TRP A 164 39.39 -12.42 37.38
C TRP A 164 38.74 -12.05 36.04
N THR A 165 39.36 -12.39 34.92
CA THR A 165 38.85 -12.04 33.57
C THR A 165 37.48 -12.68 33.28
N TRP A 166 37.24 -13.90 33.78
CA TRP A 166 35.98 -14.66 33.58
C TRP A 166 35.00 -14.58 34.76
N VAL A 167 35.19 -13.61 35.65
CA VAL A 167 34.31 -13.42 36.82
C VAL A 167 32.92 -12.96 36.40
N GLY A 168 32.83 -12.15 35.34
CA GLY A 168 31.55 -11.81 34.72
C GLY A 168 30.79 -13.07 34.29
N SER A 169 31.44 -13.97 33.57
CA SER A 169 30.88 -15.25 33.12
C SER A 169 30.45 -16.15 34.29
N THR A 170 31.27 -16.23 35.34
CA THR A 170 30.92 -17.02 36.54
C THR A 170 29.75 -16.39 37.30
N SER A 171 29.72 -15.06 37.42
CA SER A 171 28.64 -14.32 38.07
C SER A 171 27.31 -14.55 37.35
N LEU A 172 27.31 -14.50 36.02
CA LEU A 172 26.14 -14.82 35.20
C LEU A 172 25.61 -16.23 35.49
N LEU A 173 26.50 -17.23 35.52
CA LEU A 173 26.11 -18.60 35.87
C LEU A 173 25.57 -18.70 37.30
N CYS A 174 26.17 -18.00 38.27
CA CYS A 174 25.69 -17.96 39.65
C CYS A 174 24.25 -17.40 39.70
N TYR A 175 23.97 -16.28 39.03
CA TYR A 175 22.62 -15.72 38.95
C TYR A 175 21.62 -16.69 38.29
N GLY A 176 22.02 -17.40 37.25
CA GLY A 176 21.21 -18.45 36.62
C GLY A 176 20.90 -19.62 37.57
N GLN A 177 21.91 -20.08 38.31
CA GLN A 177 21.77 -21.17 39.27
C GLN A 177 20.96 -20.76 40.50
N MET A 178 21.12 -19.53 40.98
CA MET A 178 20.25 -18.96 42.01
C MET A 178 18.78 -19.00 41.55
N ALA A 179 18.51 -18.62 40.31
CA ALA A 179 17.16 -18.69 39.76
C ALA A 179 16.62 -20.13 39.70
N ALA A 180 17.45 -21.10 39.28
CA ALA A 180 17.07 -22.51 39.21
C ALA A 180 16.75 -23.12 40.59
N HIS A 181 17.47 -22.71 41.63
CA HIS A 181 17.38 -23.28 42.98
C HIS A 181 16.52 -22.46 43.96
N ALA A 182 16.06 -21.27 43.59
CA ALA A 182 15.21 -20.38 44.41
C ALA A 182 13.86 -20.99 44.86
N GLY A 183 13.45 -22.15 44.35
CA GLY A 183 12.20 -22.79 44.71
C GLY A 183 11.01 -21.85 44.50
N GLU A 184 10.09 -21.73 45.47
CA GLU A 184 8.91 -20.85 45.38
C GLU A 184 9.22 -19.35 45.44
N GLN A 185 10.39 -18.96 45.95
CA GLN A 185 10.73 -17.58 46.32
C GLN A 185 11.31 -16.73 45.17
N ILE A 186 11.42 -17.25 43.95
CA ILE A 186 12.10 -16.54 42.84
C ILE A 186 11.46 -15.19 42.45
N LEU A 187 10.12 -15.05 42.50
CA LEU A 187 9.41 -13.95 41.83
C LEU A 187 9.90 -12.54 42.24
N PRO A 188 10.07 -12.22 43.54
CA PRO A 188 10.59 -10.91 43.98
C PRO A 188 12.04 -10.63 43.55
N TRP A 189 12.79 -11.67 43.19
CA TRP A 189 14.20 -11.56 42.83
C TRP A 189 14.44 -11.52 41.32
N VAL A 190 13.44 -11.79 40.48
CA VAL A 190 13.63 -11.93 39.03
C VAL A 190 14.16 -10.63 38.42
N ASP A 191 13.52 -9.49 38.68
CA ASP A 191 13.96 -8.21 38.10
C ASP A 191 15.36 -7.83 38.59
N ASN A 192 15.67 -8.08 39.87
CA ASN A 192 17.01 -7.84 40.41
C ASN A 192 18.06 -8.72 39.71
N ILE A 193 17.81 -10.04 39.64
CA ILE A 193 18.67 -11.01 38.97
C ILE A 193 18.88 -10.63 37.51
N VAL A 194 17.81 -10.31 36.78
CA VAL A 194 17.87 -9.92 35.37
C VAL A 194 18.65 -8.62 35.20
N SER A 195 18.40 -7.60 36.03
CA SER A 195 19.12 -6.32 35.98
C SER A 195 20.62 -6.53 36.16
N ARG A 196 21.03 -7.37 37.11
CA ARG A 196 22.45 -7.73 37.30
C ARG A 196 22.98 -8.53 36.12
N MET A 197 22.24 -9.51 35.60
CA MET A 197 22.66 -10.26 34.42
C MET A 197 22.90 -9.36 33.20
N VAL A 198 21.99 -8.41 32.94
CA VAL A 198 22.13 -7.40 31.88
C VAL A 198 23.37 -6.53 32.12
N TYR A 199 23.58 -6.07 33.35
CA TYR A 199 24.74 -5.27 33.73
C TYR A 199 26.07 -5.99 33.49
N TYR A 200 26.23 -7.21 34.02
CA TYR A 200 27.47 -7.98 33.82
C TYR A 200 27.71 -8.33 32.36
N PHE A 201 26.66 -8.65 31.60
CA PHE A 201 26.79 -8.91 30.17
C PHE A 201 27.24 -7.67 29.39
N SER A 202 26.69 -6.50 29.74
CA SER A 202 26.98 -5.24 29.02
C SER A 202 28.36 -4.66 29.35
N CYS A 203 28.84 -4.85 30.59
CA CYS A 203 30.13 -4.31 31.04
C CYS A 203 31.32 -5.26 30.85
N SER A 204 31.09 -6.56 30.59
CA SER A 204 32.18 -7.54 30.40
C SER A 204 32.76 -7.49 28.99
N ARG A 205 34.01 -7.94 28.84
CA ARG A 205 34.61 -8.17 27.52
C ARG A 205 33.81 -9.24 26.77
N TYR A 206 33.34 -8.91 25.57
CA TYR A 206 32.54 -9.82 24.77
C TYR A 206 33.40 -10.97 24.21
N ASP A 207 33.27 -12.15 24.81
CA ASP A 207 33.92 -13.38 24.36
C ASP A 207 32.91 -14.54 24.23
N ASN A 208 33.35 -15.66 23.64
CA ASN A 208 32.50 -16.84 23.47
C ASN A 208 32.06 -17.45 24.81
N ILE A 209 32.87 -17.32 25.87
CA ILE A 209 32.60 -17.88 27.19
C ILE A 209 31.50 -17.09 27.91
N LEU A 210 31.57 -15.76 27.90
CA LEU A 210 30.55 -14.86 28.45
C LEU A 210 29.23 -15.10 27.74
N LYS A 211 29.27 -15.21 26.41
CA LYS A 211 28.09 -15.44 25.60
C LYS A 211 27.38 -16.77 25.90
N THR A 212 28.12 -17.87 26.02
CA THR A 212 27.54 -19.18 26.40
C THR A 212 27.06 -19.19 27.84
N SER A 213 27.79 -18.54 28.75
CA SER A 213 27.43 -18.39 30.16
C SER A 213 26.14 -17.59 30.35
N PHE A 214 26.00 -16.46 29.64
CA PHE A 214 24.80 -15.62 29.63
C PHE A 214 23.57 -16.38 29.11
N LEU A 215 23.73 -17.10 27.98
CA LEU A 215 22.65 -17.91 27.43
C LEU A 215 22.25 -19.04 28.39
N SER A 216 23.21 -19.74 28.97
CA SER A 216 22.96 -20.80 29.96
C SER A 216 22.19 -20.27 31.17
N ALA A 217 22.63 -19.15 31.74
CA ALA A 217 21.97 -18.49 32.86
C ALA A 217 20.53 -18.09 32.52
N THR A 218 20.32 -17.55 31.32
CA THR A 218 18.98 -17.14 30.87
C THR A 218 18.06 -18.34 30.65
N ILE A 219 18.59 -19.47 30.16
CA ILE A 219 17.83 -20.74 30.06
C ILE A 219 17.43 -21.24 31.45
N MET A 220 18.33 -21.19 32.44
CA MET A 220 18.04 -21.58 33.82
C MET A 220 16.93 -20.73 34.42
N LEU A 221 17.03 -19.40 34.26
CA LEU A 221 16.00 -18.45 34.68
C LEU A 221 14.65 -18.77 34.03
N LEU A 222 14.60 -18.91 32.71
CA LEU A 222 13.36 -19.22 31.98
C LEU A 222 12.73 -20.54 32.45
N LYS A 223 13.55 -21.58 32.69
CA LYS A 223 13.05 -22.86 33.23
C LYS A 223 12.43 -22.68 34.62
N ALA A 224 13.06 -21.90 35.49
CA ALA A 224 12.54 -21.61 36.83
C ALA A 224 11.19 -20.86 36.77
N LEU A 225 11.02 -19.96 35.80
CA LEU A 225 9.77 -19.22 35.60
C LEU A 225 8.64 -20.09 35.03
N ARG A 226 8.94 -20.97 34.07
CA ARG A 226 7.93 -21.83 33.41
C ARG A 226 7.33 -22.90 34.32
N GLN A 227 8.07 -23.35 35.34
CA GLN A 227 7.59 -24.38 36.28
C GLN A 227 6.47 -23.90 37.21
N LYS A 228 6.05 -22.62 37.15
CA LYS A 228 5.14 -22.01 38.12
C LYS A 228 3.89 -21.40 37.49
N ASN A 229 2.72 -21.90 37.90
CA ASN A 229 1.41 -21.36 37.50
C ASN A 229 1.20 -19.88 37.94
N ARG A 230 1.90 -19.39 38.98
CA ARG A 230 1.80 -18.01 39.49
C ARG A 230 2.63 -16.97 38.70
N ALA A 231 3.52 -17.39 37.80
CA ALA A 231 4.35 -16.48 37.00
C ALA A 231 3.52 -15.57 36.07
N GLN A 232 2.26 -15.93 35.80
CA GLN A 232 1.32 -15.15 34.99
C GLN A 232 0.76 -13.91 35.72
N SER A 233 0.92 -13.81 37.04
CA SER A 233 0.42 -12.68 37.86
C SER A 233 1.47 -11.61 38.15
N TYR A 234 2.75 -11.93 37.95
CA TYR A 234 3.87 -11.03 38.21
C TYR A 234 4.15 -10.17 36.98
N LYS A 235 4.49 -8.88 37.18
CA LYS A 235 4.85 -7.94 36.11
C LYS A 235 6.37 -7.81 36.07
N PHE A 236 7.00 -8.43 35.08
CA PHE A 236 8.45 -8.33 34.90
C PHE A 236 8.81 -7.04 34.17
N THR A 237 9.75 -6.26 34.73
CA THR A 237 10.15 -4.96 34.18
C THR A 237 11.42 -5.04 33.34
N GLN A 238 12.33 -5.97 33.65
CA GLN A 238 13.67 -6.05 33.04
C GLN A 238 13.78 -7.02 31.84
N ILE A 239 12.67 -7.65 31.43
CA ILE A 239 12.66 -8.63 30.33
C ILE A 239 13.02 -8.00 28.98
N PRO A 240 12.55 -6.79 28.61
CA PRO A 240 12.95 -6.14 27.36
C PRO A 240 14.46 -5.94 27.25
N GLU A 241 15.13 -5.53 28.33
CA GLU A 241 16.57 -5.32 28.40
C GLU A 241 17.34 -6.64 28.26
N LEU A 242 16.83 -7.70 28.88
CA LEU A 242 17.40 -9.05 28.74
C LEU A 242 17.31 -9.55 27.29
N ILE A 243 16.15 -9.39 26.66
CA ILE A 243 15.95 -9.72 25.24
C ILE A 243 16.91 -8.90 24.39
N GLN A 244 17.09 -7.61 24.68
CA GLN A 244 18.00 -6.74 23.95
C GLN A 244 19.45 -7.25 23.96
N CYS A 245 19.93 -7.75 25.10
CA CYS A 245 21.24 -8.40 25.20
C CYS A 245 21.32 -9.70 24.36
N LEU A 246 20.27 -10.52 24.36
CA LEU A 246 20.21 -11.73 23.54
C LEU A 246 20.22 -11.40 22.04
N LEU A 247 19.49 -10.37 21.62
CA LEU A 247 19.48 -9.91 20.22
C LEU A 247 20.86 -9.41 19.80
N SER A 248 21.56 -8.64 20.64
CA SER A 248 22.93 -8.20 20.36
C SER A 248 23.91 -9.38 20.19
N SER A 249 23.68 -10.48 20.93
CA SER A 249 24.47 -11.71 20.83
C SER A 249 24.21 -12.47 19.53
N LEU A 250 22.97 -12.39 19.03
CA LEU A 250 22.54 -13.02 17.79
C LEU A 250 23.06 -12.26 16.56
N GLN A 251 23.04 -10.93 16.59
CA GLN A 251 23.54 -10.08 15.50
C GLN A 251 25.04 -10.26 15.23
N LYS A 252 25.81 -10.58 16.28
CA LYS A 252 27.26 -10.82 16.20
C LYS A 252 27.62 -12.24 15.75
N GLU A 253 26.64 -13.12 15.51
CA GLU A 253 26.93 -14.48 15.04
C GLU A 253 27.45 -14.49 13.60
N PRO A 254 28.46 -15.32 13.29
CA PRO A 254 28.96 -15.44 11.92
C PRO A 254 27.91 -16.08 11.02
N ASN A 255 27.99 -15.84 9.71
CA ASN A 255 26.99 -16.31 8.74
C ASN A 255 27.11 -17.82 8.37
N PHE A 256 27.33 -18.68 9.36
CA PHE A 256 27.32 -20.14 9.25
C PHE A 256 26.78 -20.79 10.54
N LEU A 257 26.46 -22.08 10.49
CA LEU A 257 25.89 -22.82 11.62
C LEU A 257 26.85 -23.88 12.16
N ALA A 258 27.56 -23.56 13.24
CA ALA A 258 28.44 -24.52 13.94
C ALA A 258 27.84 -25.06 15.25
N THR A 259 26.90 -24.34 15.87
CA THR A 259 26.36 -24.69 17.20
C THR A 259 24.85 -24.44 17.27
N LEU A 260 24.20 -24.97 18.32
CA LEU A 260 22.79 -24.68 18.65
C LEU A 260 22.57 -23.28 19.24
N PHE A 261 23.55 -22.38 19.17
CA PHE A 261 23.50 -21.10 19.86
C PHE A 261 22.33 -20.22 19.38
N ARG A 262 22.19 -20.04 18.06
CA ARG A 262 21.07 -19.29 17.45
C ARG A 262 19.71 -19.87 17.83
N GLN A 263 19.55 -21.18 17.69
CA GLN A 263 18.33 -21.90 18.04
C GLN A 263 17.93 -21.69 19.51
N LYS A 264 18.90 -21.81 20.43
CA LYS A 264 18.67 -21.63 21.87
C LYS A 264 18.28 -20.18 22.19
N ILE A 265 18.94 -19.18 21.59
CA ILE A 265 18.55 -17.77 21.76
C ILE A 265 17.09 -17.56 21.35
N ILE A 266 16.72 -17.98 20.13
CA ILE A 266 15.38 -17.76 19.59
C ILE A 266 14.34 -18.46 20.48
N SER A 267 14.64 -19.68 20.94
CA SER A 267 13.76 -20.42 21.85
C SER A 267 13.60 -19.76 23.21
N VAL A 268 14.67 -19.16 23.74
CA VAL A 268 14.63 -18.38 24.99
C VAL A 268 13.78 -17.13 24.80
N ILE A 269 14.01 -16.37 23.73
CA ILE A 269 13.22 -15.18 23.41
C ILE A 269 11.73 -15.55 23.30
N ALA A 270 11.39 -16.62 22.57
CA ALA A 270 10.01 -17.10 22.48
C ALA A 270 9.40 -17.41 23.86
N GLY A 271 10.19 -17.98 24.78
CA GLY A 271 9.74 -18.22 26.13
C GLY A 271 9.56 -16.97 26.99
N LEU A 272 10.42 -15.97 26.81
CA LEU A 272 10.36 -14.69 27.51
C LEU A 272 9.20 -13.82 27.00
N SER A 273 8.89 -13.87 25.70
CA SER A 273 7.76 -13.17 25.09
C SER A 273 6.40 -13.57 25.65
N ASN A 274 6.28 -14.78 26.20
CA ASN A 274 5.04 -15.27 26.82
C ASN A 274 4.84 -14.78 28.27
N LEU A 275 5.78 -14.03 28.84
CA LEU A 275 5.69 -13.49 30.20
C LEU A 275 4.93 -12.16 30.19
N ARG A 276 4.36 -11.76 31.34
CA ARG A 276 3.64 -10.48 31.48
C ARG A 276 4.52 -9.37 32.06
N PRO A 277 4.37 -8.10 31.65
CA PRO A 277 3.42 -7.58 30.66
C PRO A 277 3.79 -7.96 29.22
N SER A 278 2.81 -7.89 28.32
CA SER A 278 3.02 -8.14 26.90
C SER A 278 4.09 -7.22 26.33
N LEU A 279 4.87 -7.76 25.40
CA LEU A 279 5.94 -6.98 24.77
C LEU A 279 5.35 -5.83 23.95
N LYS A 280 5.90 -4.63 24.13
CA LYS A 280 5.54 -3.46 23.31
C LYS A 280 5.84 -3.75 21.83
N PRO A 281 5.06 -3.21 20.87
CA PRO A 281 5.27 -3.44 19.44
C PRO A 281 6.69 -3.15 18.94
N MET A 282 7.34 -2.12 19.47
CA MET A 282 8.72 -1.77 19.12
C MET A 282 9.73 -2.87 19.48
N VAL A 283 9.55 -3.55 20.62
CA VAL A 283 10.41 -4.66 21.05
C VAL A 283 10.13 -5.89 20.18
N LYS A 284 8.86 -6.20 19.93
CA LYS A 284 8.47 -7.29 19.01
C LYS A 284 9.08 -7.09 17.61
N SER A 285 9.02 -5.87 17.07
CA SER A 285 9.60 -5.54 15.77
C SER A 285 11.10 -5.81 15.72
N ARG A 286 11.85 -5.39 16.75
CA ARG A 286 13.30 -5.62 16.83
C ARG A 286 13.66 -7.11 16.95
N ILE A 287 12.85 -7.88 17.69
CA ILE A 287 12.99 -9.34 17.78
C ILE A 287 12.82 -9.95 16.38
N LEU A 288 11.72 -9.64 15.70
CA LEU A 288 11.40 -10.18 14.37
C LEU A 288 12.49 -9.83 13.37
N GLN A 289 12.87 -8.56 13.26
CA GLN A 289 13.92 -8.10 12.35
C GLN A 289 15.23 -8.87 12.55
N THR A 290 15.68 -9.01 13.80
CA THR A 290 16.96 -9.65 14.11
C THR A 290 16.92 -11.16 13.90
N CYS A 291 15.84 -11.83 14.32
CA CYS A 291 15.69 -13.27 14.18
C CYS A 291 15.52 -13.69 12.71
N LEU A 292 14.69 -12.96 11.94
CA LEU A 292 14.51 -13.20 10.51
C LEU A 292 15.81 -12.94 9.76
N GLN A 293 16.47 -11.80 9.97
CA GLN A 293 17.75 -11.51 9.35
C GLN A 293 18.80 -12.58 9.67
N SER A 294 18.92 -13.01 10.92
CA SER A 294 19.89 -14.03 11.31
C SER A 294 19.73 -15.35 10.55
N LEU A 295 18.49 -15.76 10.24
CA LEU A 295 18.21 -17.07 9.62
C LEU A 295 18.05 -16.98 8.11
N TYR A 296 17.45 -15.91 7.59
CA TYR A 296 17.20 -15.77 6.17
C TYR A 296 18.45 -15.42 5.37
N THR A 297 19.40 -14.67 5.93
CA THR A 297 20.66 -14.34 5.24
C THR A 297 21.68 -15.48 5.23
N LEU A 298 21.36 -16.63 5.86
CA LEU A 298 22.23 -17.81 5.84
C LEU A 298 22.49 -18.26 4.40
N PRO A 299 23.66 -18.83 4.08
CA PRO A 299 23.90 -19.43 2.77
C PRO A 299 22.83 -20.48 2.41
N PRO A 300 22.56 -20.74 1.12
CA PRO A 300 21.69 -21.82 0.66
C PRO A 300 21.97 -23.14 1.37
N THR A 301 20.95 -23.96 1.61
CA THR A 301 21.09 -25.23 2.36
C THR A 301 22.11 -26.18 1.75
N GLU A 302 22.32 -26.11 0.44
CA GLU A 302 23.29 -26.88 -0.33
C GLU A 302 24.75 -26.49 -0.02
N THR A 303 25.00 -25.20 0.27
CA THR A 303 26.34 -24.64 0.49
C THR A 303 26.68 -24.43 1.96
N LEU A 304 25.72 -24.61 2.88
CA LEU A 304 25.95 -24.45 4.32
C LEU A 304 27.10 -25.31 4.87
N ARG A 305 27.32 -26.50 4.30
CA ARG A 305 28.41 -27.40 4.70
C ARG A 305 29.79 -26.89 4.27
N SER A 306 29.89 -26.25 3.11
CA SER A 306 31.17 -25.76 2.57
C SER A 306 31.61 -24.43 3.20
N CYS A 307 30.72 -23.73 3.90
CA CYS A 307 31.03 -22.49 4.61
C CYS A 307 31.59 -22.68 6.04
N LEU A 308 31.75 -23.93 6.50
CA LEU A 308 32.27 -24.21 7.84
C LEU A 308 33.79 -24.01 7.89
N PRO A 309 34.33 -23.43 8.99
CA PRO A 309 35.77 -23.45 9.24
C PRO A 309 36.26 -24.89 9.51
N PRO A 310 37.58 -25.16 9.40
CA PRO A 310 38.15 -26.45 9.81
C PRO A 310 37.88 -26.69 11.31
N MET A 311 37.20 -27.79 11.64
CA MET A 311 36.79 -28.15 13.00
C MET A 311 37.06 -29.63 13.28
N ASP A 312 37.39 -29.98 14.52
CA ASP A 312 37.72 -31.35 14.95
C ASP A 312 36.53 -32.33 14.87
N ALA A 313 35.30 -31.81 14.96
CA ALA A 313 34.06 -32.57 14.79
C ALA A 313 33.13 -31.84 13.82
N VAL A 314 32.73 -32.50 12.74
CA VAL A 314 31.80 -31.93 11.75
C VAL A 314 30.38 -31.97 12.33
N PRO A 315 29.76 -30.81 12.63
CA PRO A 315 28.40 -30.79 13.15
C PRO A 315 27.39 -31.17 12.06
N ASP A 316 26.26 -31.76 12.45
CA ASP A 316 25.13 -31.95 11.53
C ASP A 316 24.44 -30.60 11.25
N VAL A 317 24.96 -29.89 10.26
CA VAL A 317 24.51 -28.54 9.85
C VAL A 317 23.03 -28.53 9.47
N MET A 318 22.53 -29.61 8.89
CA MET A 318 21.12 -29.68 8.48
C MET A 318 20.20 -29.82 9.69
N ALA A 319 20.57 -30.64 10.68
CA ALA A 319 19.83 -30.69 11.94
C ALA A 319 19.89 -29.36 12.70
N LEU A 320 21.03 -28.66 12.69
CA LEU A 320 21.16 -27.33 13.30
C LEU A 320 20.26 -26.30 12.61
N TYR A 321 20.21 -26.31 11.28
CA TYR A 321 19.35 -25.45 10.48
C TYR A 321 17.87 -25.72 10.77
N GLN A 322 17.44 -26.99 10.69
CA GLN A 322 16.05 -27.37 10.95
C GLN A 322 15.59 -26.97 12.35
N LYS A 323 16.41 -27.23 13.38
CA LYS A 323 16.10 -26.82 14.76
C LYS A 323 16.04 -25.29 14.92
N SER A 324 16.85 -24.55 14.17
CA SER A 324 16.84 -23.07 14.20
C SER A 324 15.59 -22.51 13.54
N MET A 325 15.18 -23.04 12.38
CA MET A 325 13.94 -22.67 11.70
C MET A 325 12.72 -23.03 12.56
N GLN A 326 12.69 -24.22 13.16
CA GLN A 326 11.61 -24.61 14.07
C GLN A 326 11.50 -23.68 15.28
N ALA A 327 12.62 -23.18 15.82
CA ALA A 327 12.60 -22.21 16.90
C ALA A 327 11.99 -20.86 16.46
N LEU A 328 12.25 -20.43 15.23
CA LEU A 328 11.61 -19.24 14.65
C LEU A 328 10.10 -19.46 14.48
N ASP A 329 9.68 -20.63 13.98
CA ASP A 329 8.26 -20.96 13.85
C ASP A 329 7.56 -20.92 15.22
N LEU A 330 8.16 -21.52 16.25
CA LEU A 330 7.64 -21.47 17.63
C LEU A 330 7.59 -20.05 18.19
N LEU A 331 8.56 -19.19 17.86
CA LEU A 331 8.54 -17.78 18.24
C LEU A 331 7.33 -17.07 17.63
N LEU A 332 7.11 -17.21 16.32
CA LEU A 332 5.96 -16.59 15.64
C LEU A 332 4.63 -17.12 16.18
N GLN A 333 4.53 -18.44 16.38
CA GLN A 333 3.37 -19.09 16.99
C GLN A 333 3.10 -18.59 18.42
N SER A 334 4.15 -18.31 19.19
CA SER A 334 4.01 -17.75 20.54
C SER A 334 3.44 -16.32 20.52
N LEU A 335 3.91 -15.48 19.60
CA LEU A 335 3.46 -14.09 19.46
C LEU A 335 1.98 -14.00 19.02
N ILE A 336 1.56 -14.82 18.04
CA ILE A 336 0.16 -14.86 17.61
C ILE A 336 -0.77 -15.50 18.65
N SER A 337 -0.25 -16.43 19.47
CA SER A 337 -1.03 -17.02 20.57
C SER A 337 -1.25 -16.05 21.72
N GLU A 338 -0.29 -15.14 21.94
CA GLU A 338 -0.40 -14.05 22.92
C GLU A 338 -1.50 -13.04 22.51
N ASN A 339 -1.56 -12.68 21.23
CA ASN A 339 -2.54 -11.75 20.67
C ASN A 339 -3.25 -12.37 19.45
N LYS A 340 -4.42 -12.97 19.67
CA LYS A 340 -5.21 -13.70 18.67
C LYS A 340 -6.05 -12.78 17.77
N SER A 341 -5.40 -11.82 17.12
CA SER A 341 -6.03 -10.84 16.22
C SER A 341 -5.47 -10.95 14.79
N MET A 342 -6.28 -10.52 13.82
CA MET A 342 -5.82 -10.39 12.43
C MET A 342 -4.74 -9.32 12.28
N ASP A 343 -4.75 -8.28 13.13
CA ASP A 343 -3.74 -7.22 13.14
C ASP A 343 -2.37 -7.75 13.58
N GLU A 344 -2.30 -8.59 14.61
CA GLU A 344 -1.03 -9.22 15.00
C GLU A 344 -0.49 -10.10 13.86
N MET A 345 -1.35 -10.85 13.18
CA MET A 345 -0.93 -11.64 12.01
C MET A 345 -0.36 -10.74 10.91
N CYS A 346 -1.04 -9.64 10.55
CA CYS A 346 -0.54 -8.69 9.57
C CYS A 346 0.77 -8.05 10.01
N PHE A 347 0.91 -7.72 11.29
CA PHE A 347 2.14 -7.19 11.88
C PHE A 347 3.31 -8.18 11.73
N LEU A 348 3.09 -9.48 11.98
CA LEU A 348 4.13 -10.50 11.78
C LEU A 348 4.53 -10.61 10.30
N LEU A 349 3.55 -10.63 9.39
CA LEU A 349 3.78 -10.77 7.94
C LEU A 349 4.53 -9.56 7.36
N GLN A 350 4.24 -8.35 7.83
CA GLN A 350 4.96 -7.13 7.44
C GLN A 350 6.48 -7.23 7.64
N HIS A 351 6.93 -7.94 8.68
CA HIS A 351 8.36 -8.14 8.93
C HIS A 351 9.00 -9.16 7.98
N VAL A 352 8.19 -10.00 7.32
CA VAL A 352 8.62 -10.99 6.34
C VAL A 352 8.66 -10.39 4.92
N GLU A 353 7.90 -9.33 4.65
CA GLU A 353 7.81 -8.68 3.32
C GLU A 353 9.16 -8.40 2.64
N PRO A 354 10.18 -7.80 3.30
CA PRO A 354 11.45 -7.49 2.64
C PRO A 354 12.15 -8.72 2.07
N TRP A 355 11.86 -9.89 2.65
CA TRP A 355 12.46 -11.17 2.26
C TRP A 355 11.68 -11.87 1.16
N LEU A 356 10.36 -11.64 1.07
CA LEU A 356 9.55 -12.08 -0.07
C LEU A 356 10.00 -11.38 -1.36
N GLU A 357 10.55 -10.18 -1.23
CA GLU A 357 10.99 -9.34 -2.35
C GLU A 357 12.50 -9.42 -2.63
N SER A 358 13.24 -10.24 -1.88
CA SER A 358 14.68 -10.39 -2.06
C SER A 358 15.03 -10.92 -3.44
N ASP A 359 16.14 -10.45 -4.03
CA ASP A 359 16.67 -10.99 -5.29
C ASP A 359 17.14 -12.44 -5.17
N ARG A 360 17.45 -12.90 -3.95
CA ARG A 360 17.98 -14.24 -3.67
C ARG A 360 16.87 -15.27 -3.49
N SER A 361 16.88 -16.32 -4.31
CA SER A 361 15.86 -17.38 -4.31
C SER A 361 15.72 -18.07 -2.95
N HIS A 362 16.82 -18.42 -2.29
CA HIS A 362 16.79 -19.09 -0.98
C HIS A 362 16.24 -18.21 0.15
N GLU A 363 16.38 -16.88 0.05
CA GLU A 363 15.80 -15.94 1.02
C GLU A 363 14.27 -15.90 0.85
N ARG A 364 13.79 -15.78 -0.40
CA ARG A 364 12.35 -15.84 -0.73
C ARG A 364 11.73 -17.18 -0.32
N GLN A 365 12.41 -18.28 -0.60
CA GLN A 365 11.95 -19.63 -0.24
C GLN A 365 11.73 -19.77 1.27
N ARG A 366 12.68 -19.30 2.09
CA ARG A 366 12.56 -19.33 3.55
C ARG A 366 11.43 -18.44 4.05
N ALA A 367 11.29 -17.24 3.48
CA ALA A 367 10.24 -16.31 3.82
C ALA A 367 8.84 -16.92 3.55
N VAL A 368 8.61 -17.44 2.34
CA VAL A 368 7.34 -18.08 1.98
C VAL A 368 7.07 -19.33 2.83
N GLN A 369 8.10 -20.14 3.13
CA GLN A 369 7.95 -21.30 4.00
C GLN A 369 7.49 -20.90 5.41
N THR A 370 8.07 -19.85 5.99
CA THR A 370 7.66 -19.35 7.30
C THR A 370 6.23 -18.80 7.28
N VAL A 371 5.85 -18.05 6.23
CA VAL A 371 4.46 -17.59 6.07
C VAL A 371 3.51 -18.77 5.98
N PHE A 372 3.84 -19.80 5.20
CA PHE A 372 3.03 -21.00 5.05
C PHE A 372 2.82 -21.73 6.39
N LEU A 373 3.89 -21.95 7.16
CA LEU A 373 3.81 -22.63 8.46
C LEU A 373 3.02 -21.81 9.49
N LEU A 374 3.19 -20.48 9.49
CA LEU A 374 2.43 -19.58 10.35
C LEU A 374 0.94 -19.64 10.01
N LEU A 375 0.57 -19.51 8.73
CA LEU A 375 -0.84 -19.55 8.31
C LEU A 375 -1.48 -20.91 8.58
N THR A 376 -0.75 -21.99 8.33
CA THR A 376 -1.23 -23.35 8.65
C THR A 376 -1.52 -23.48 10.15
N TYR A 377 -0.61 -23.00 11.00
CA TYR A 377 -0.81 -22.99 12.43
C TYR A 377 -2.04 -22.17 12.85
N VAL A 378 -2.22 -20.98 12.27
CA VAL A 378 -3.36 -20.11 12.59
C VAL A 378 -4.67 -20.77 12.19
N VAL A 379 -4.77 -21.29 10.97
CA VAL A 379 -5.97 -21.98 10.47
C VAL A 379 -6.33 -23.20 11.31
N ASP A 380 -5.34 -24.00 11.69
CA ASP A 380 -5.58 -25.28 12.36
C ASP A 380 -5.77 -25.15 13.89
N ASN A 381 -5.09 -24.19 14.52
CA ASN A 381 -4.95 -24.14 15.98
C ASN A 381 -5.39 -22.82 16.63
N VAL A 382 -5.49 -21.73 15.88
CA VAL A 382 -5.79 -20.39 16.42
C VAL A 382 -7.17 -19.95 15.94
N GLY A 383 -8.19 -20.16 16.76
CA GLY A 383 -9.46 -19.45 16.60
C GLY A 383 -9.24 -17.96 16.84
N LEU A 384 -9.20 -17.17 15.77
CA LEU A 384 -9.01 -15.72 15.83
C LEU A 384 -10.29 -15.06 16.37
N ALA A 385 -10.13 -14.15 17.34
CA ALA A 385 -11.23 -13.67 18.18
C ALA A 385 -12.00 -12.48 17.58
N GLU A 386 -11.40 -11.75 16.63
CA GLU A 386 -11.98 -10.53 16.05
C GLU A 386 -12.34 -10.71 14.57
N VAL A 387 -13.49 -10.15 14.18
CA VAL A 387 -13.99 -10.06 12.79
C VAL A 387 -13.34 -8.88 12.03
N ALA A 388 -12.39 -8.18 12.65
CA ALA A 388 -11.66 -7.10 11.99
C ALA A 388 -10.88 -7.67 10.80
N MET A 389 -11.10 -7.08 9.62
CA MET A 389 -10.50 -7.48 8.35
C MET A 389 -9.56 -6.36 7.86
N PRO A 390 -8.26 -6.38 8.26
CA PRO A 390 -7.31 -5.34 7.88
C PRO A 390 -7.21 -5.20 6.36
N SER A 391 -7.15 -3.95 5.87
CA SER A 391 -6.95 -3.65 4.44
C SER A 391 -5.60 -4.17 3.93
N VAL A 392 -4.58 -4.18 4.80
CA VAL A 392 -3.22 -4.69 4.56
C VAL A 392 -3.20 -6.14 4.09
N LEU A 393 -4.24 -6.95 4.37
CA LEU A 393 -4.31 -8.31 3.85
C LEU A 393 -4.28 -8.38 2.32
N GLY A 394 -4.86 -7.38 1.65
CA GLY A 394 -4.75 -7.24 0.21
C GLY A 394 -3.30 -7.13 -0.27
N HIS A 395 -2.48 -6.38 0.48
CA HIS A 395 -1.04 -6.23 0.21
C HIS A 395 -0.33 -7.57 0.30
N GLN A 396 -0.53 -8.31 1.40
CA GLN A 396 0.11 -9.60 1.63
C GLN A 396 -0.23 -10.62 0.55
N ILE A 397 -1.50 -10.68 0.15
CA ILE A 397 -1.97 -11.54 -0.94
C ILE A 397 -1.29 -11.12 -2.26
N GLY A 398 -1.15 -9.82 -2.52
CA GLY A 398 -0.47 -9.29 -3.69
C GLY A 398 0.99 -9.71 -3.77
N LEU A 399 1.74 -9.60 -2.66
CA LEU A 399 3.15 -10.01 -2.60
C LEU A 399 3.31 -11.51 -2.86
N LEU A 400 2.45 -12.34 -2.27
CA LEU A 400 2.47 -13.78 -2.53
C LEU A 400 2.08 -14.09 -3.99
N ALA A 401 1.06 -13.42 -4.53
CA ALA A 401 0.62 -13.62 -5.92
C ALA A 401 1.76 -13.42 -6.94
N LEU A 402 2.68 -12.50 -6.67
CA LEU A 402 3.84 -12.23 -7.50
C LEU A 402 4.88 -13.36 -7.49
N LEU A 403 4.84 -14.26 -6.50
CA LEU A 403 5.72 -15.42 -6.38
C LEU A 403 5.16 -16.68 -7.06
N TRP A 404 3.97 -16.63 -7.69
CA TRP A 404 3.37 -17.81 -8.32
C TRP A 404 4.12 -18.30 -9.57
N ARG A 405 4.98 -17.47 -10.16
CA ARG A 405 5.93 -17.83 -11.24
C ARG A 405 7.39 -17.68 -10.82
N ASP A 406 7.70 -17.80 -9.53
CA ASP A 406 9.09 -17.79 -9.05
C ASP A 406 9.93 -18.89 -9.73
N MET A 407 11.24 -18.72 -9.85
CA MET A 407 12.11 -19.75 -10.42
C MET A 407 12.17 -21.02 -9.55
N ASP A 408 12.03 -20.88 -8.23
CA ASP A 408 12.01 -22.01 -7.29
C ASP A 408 10.62 -22.67 -7.21
N PRO A 409 10.47 -23.97 -7.54
CA PRO A 409 9.18 -24.65 -7.52
C PRO A 409 8.57 -24.74 -6.11
N VAL A 410 9.41 -24.78 -5.07
CA VAL A 410 8.95 -24.85 -3.67
C VAL A 410 8.29 -23.52 -3.29
N THR A 411 8.90 -22.40 -3.64
CA THR A 411 8.36 -21.04 -3.47
C THR A 411 7.04 -20.86 -4.21
N GLN A 412 6.96 -21.30 -5.47
CA GLN A 412 5.71 -21.25 -6.24
C GLN A 412 4.57 -22.01 -5.54
N SER A 413 4.85 -23.24 -5.10
CA SER A 413 3.85 -24.11 -4.47
C SER A 413 3.36 -23.52 -3.15
N HIS A 414 4.28 -23.15 -2.26
CA HIS A 414 3.92 -22.61 -0.95
C HIS A 414 3.22 -21.25 -1.07
N SER A 415 3.58 -20.41 -2.03
CA SER A 415 2.90 -19.12 -2.21
C SER A 415 1.42 -19.28 -2.61
N ARG A 416 1.13 -20.23 -3.50
CA ARG A 416 -0.26 -20.57 -3.86
C ARG A 416 -1.03 -21.12 -2.66
N GLN A 417 -0.41 -22.02 -1.90
CA GLN A 417 -0.99 -22.56 -0.67
C GLN A 417 -1.22 -21.47 0.40
N CYS A 418 -0.33 -20.50 0.55
CA CYS A 418 -0.52 -19.36 1.44
C CYS A 418 -1.75 -18.54 1.04
N THR A 419 -1.91 -18.25 -0.26
CA THR A 419 -3.10 -17.55 -0.79
C THR A 419 -4.38 -18.31 -0.47
N TYR A 420 -4.35 -19.63 -0.63
CA TYR A 420 -5.46 -20.50 -0.26
C TYR A 420 -5.79 -20.43 1.24
N LEU A 421 -4.77 -20.51 2.10
CA LEU A 421 -4.95 -20.41 3.56
C LEU A 421 -5.50 -19.04 3.96
N PHE A 422 -5.08 -17.94 3.33
CA PHE A 422 -5.69 -16.63 3.54
C PHE A 422 -7.17 -16.60 3.16
N LEU A 423 -7.52 -17.13 1.99
CA LEU A 423 -8.91 -17.24 1.56
C LEU A 423 -9.73 -18.10 2.53
N GLN A 424 -9.13 -19.16 3.07
CA GLN A 424 -9.77 -20.00 4.08
C GLN A 424 -10.03 -19.22 5.37
N LEU A 425 -9.06 -18.44 5.86
CA LEU A 425 -9.23 -17.57 7.02
C LEU A 425 -10.33 -16.51 6.79
N LEU A 426 -10.32 -15.86 5.62
CA LEU A 426 -11.34 -14.87 5.27
C LEU A 426 -12.75 -15.46 5.19
N THR A 427 -12.90 -16.67 4.63
CA THR A 427 -14.21 -17.35 4.54
C THR A 427 -14.70 -17.84 5.89
N GLN A 428 -13.81 -18.35 6.75
CA GLN A 428 -14.13 -18.72 8.14
C GLN A 428 -14.63 -17.51 8.93
N GLN A 429 -13.98 -16.36 8.76
CA GLN A 429 -14.35 -15.11 9.43
C GLN A 429 -15.68 -14.53 8.94
N LYS A 430 -16.02 -14.75 7.66
CA LYS A 430 -17.32 -14.37 7.09
C LYS A 430 -18.47 -15.32 7.43
N GLY A 431 -18.19 -16.53 7.92
CA GLY A 431 -19.21 -17.56 8.23
C GLY A 431 -19.87 -18.21 7.01
N SER A 432 -19.28 -18.10 5.81
CA SER A 432 -19.88 -18.60 4.55
C SER A 432 -19.53 -20.06 4.27
N MET A 433 -20.44 -20.98 4.62
CA MET A 433 -20.24 -22.43 4.44
C MET A 433 -20.19 -22.87 2.98
N SER A 434 -20.90 -22.19 2.07
CA SER A 434 -20.93 -22.52 0.64
C SER A 434 -19.61 -22.17 -0.06
N GLU A 435 -19.02 -21.02 0.27
CA GLU A 435 -17.71 -20.58 -0.23
C GLU A 435 -16.59 -21.47 0.31
N PHE A 436 -16.68 -21.90 1.56
CA PHE A 436 -15.73 -22.85 2.16
C PHE A 436 -15.72 -24.22 1.47
N VAL A 437 -16.89 -24.76 1.13
CA VAL A 437 -17.00 -26.03 0.38
C VAL A 437 -16.46 -25.89 -1.05
N TYR A 438 -16.71 -24.76 -1.71
CA TYR A 438 -16.15 -24.47 -3.03
C TYR A 438 -14.62 -24.35 -2.99
N LEU A 439 -14.08 -23.67 -1.98
CA LEU A 439 -12.66 -23.51 -1.75
C LEU A 439 -11.98 -24.88 -1.49
N ASN A 440 -12.55 -25.75 -0.65
CA ASN A 440 -12.02 -27.10 -0.42
C ASN A 440 -12.01 -27.99 -1.68
N LYS A 441 -13.03 -27.88 -2.54
CA LYS A 441 -13.04 -28.55 -3.84
C LYS A 441 -11.89 -28.05 -4.74
N MET A 442 -11.58 -26.75 -4.69
CA MET A 442 -10.50 -26.16 -5.46
C MET A 442 -9.10 -26.59 -4.95
N LYS A 443 -8.90 -26.71 -3.63
CA LYS A 443 -7.66 -27.28 -3.04
C LYS A 443 -7.33 -28.66 -3.59
N ASN A 444 -8.35 -29.50 -3.72
CA ASN A 444 -8.21 -30.85 -4.24
C ASN A 444 -7.89 -30.87 -5.75
N LEU A 445 -8.38 -29.88 -6.51
CA LEU A 445 -8.02 -29.68 -7.92
C LEU A 445 -6.57 -29.18 -8.09
N GLU A 446 -6.03 -28.44 -7.11
CA GLU A 446 -4.63 -28.03 -7.10
C GLU A 446 -3.68 -29.22 -6.91
N ALA A 447 -4.01 -30.14 -5.99
CA ALA A 447 -3.22 -31.36 -5.71
C ALA A 447 -3.15 -32.34 -6.91
N SER A 448 -4.13 -32.32 -7.80
CA SER A 448 -4.09 -33.09 -9.06
C SER A 448 -3.18 -32.41 -10.09
N ALA A 449 -1.95 -32.92 -10.22
CA ALA A 449 -0.95 -32.42 -11.14
C ALA A 449 -1.33 -32.69 -12.61
N SER A 450 -1.71 -31.65 -13.35
CA SER A 450 -1.75 -31.67 -14.81
C SER A 450 -1.40 -30.29 -15.40
N ARG A 451 -0.83 -30.33 -16.61
CA ARG A 451 -0.15 -29.27 -17.40
C ARG A 451 -0.85 -27.90 -17.59
N LYS A 452 -1.99 -27.60 -16.96
CA LYS A 452 -2.73 -26.33 -17.14
C LYS A 452 -2.56 -25.40 -15.93
N SER A 453 -1.33 -24.99 -15.62
CA SER A 453 -1.03 -24.06 -14.52
C SER A 453 -1.73 -22.69 -14.68
N GLU A 454 -1.91 -22.23 -15.92
CA GLU A 454 -2.56 -20.94 -16.21
C GLU A 454 -4.06 -20.93 -15.92
N ILE A 455 -4.79 -22.02 -16.16
CA ILE A 455 -6.23 -22.06 -15.84
C ILE A 455 -6.46 -22.05 -14.32
N LYS A 456 -5.55 -22.67 -13.56
CA LYS A 456 -5.58 -22.65 -12.09
C LYS A 456 -5.34 -21.24 -11.55
N PHE A 457 -4.41 -20.51 -12.17
CA PHE A 457 -4.10 -19.10 -11.87
C PHE A 457 -5.33 -18.19 -11.93
N TYR A 458 -6.07 -18.26 -13.05
CA TYR A 458 -7.21 -17.38 -13.29
C TYR A 458 -8.41 -17.69 -12.38
N ASN A 459 -8.59 -18.96 -12.01
CA ASN A 459 -9.63 -19.35 -11.08
C ASN A 459 -9.38 -18.80 -9.66
N LEU A 460 -8.13 -18.74 -9.20
CA LEU A 460 -7.78 -18.14 -7.92
C LEU A 460 -8.07 -16.64 -7.89
N VAL A 461 -7.71 -15.91 -8.94
CA VAL A 461 -8.03 -14.47 -9.07
C VAL A 461 -9.53 -14.23 -8.96
N LYS A 462 -10.35 -15.07 -9.60
CA LYS A 462 -11.81 -14.99 -9.51
C LYS A 462 -12.34 -15.19 -8.09
N VAL A 463 -11.75 -16.12 -7.33
CA VAL A 463 -12.12 -16.37 -5.93
C VAL A 463 -11.68 -15.21 -5.04
N LEU A 464 -10.47 -14.69 -5.23
CA LEU A 464 -9.98 -13.50 -4.53
C LEU A 464 -10.93 -12.32 -4.71
N ASN A 465 -11.31 -12.02 -5.94
CA ASN A 465 -12.19 -10.89 -6.25
C ASN A 465 -13.57 -10.99 -5.60
N ARG A 466 -14.09 -12.20 -5.36
CA ARG A 466 -15.38 -12.40 -4.68
C ARG A 466 -15.27 -12.29 -3.17
N ASN A 467 -14.11 -12.69 -2.62
CA ASN A 467 -13.95 -12.86 -1.17
C ASN A 467 -13.29 -11.65 -0.49
N LEU A 468 -12.63 -10.75 -1.21
CA LEU A 468 -11.99 -9.57 -0.63
C LEU A 468 -13.00 -8.44 -0.36
N THR A 469 -12.80 -7.71 0.74
CA THR A 469 -13.47 -6.41 0.92
C THR A 469 -12.87 -5.38 -0.03
N VAL A 470 -13.54 -4.25 -0.25
CA VAL A 470 -13.01 -3.24 -1.18
C VAL A 470 -11.70 -2.62 -0.74
N ALA A 471 -11.50 -2.37 0.56
CA ALA A 471 -10.21 -1.88 1.04
C ALA A 471 -9.07 -2.90 0.77
N GLN A 472 -9.32 -4.20 0.97
CA GLN A 472 -8.35 -5.25 0.66
C GLN A 472 -8.13 -5.39 -0.85
N HIS A 473 -9.19 -5.33 -1.65
CA HIS A 473 -9.09 -5.39 -3.10
C HIS A 473 -8.27 -4.23 -3.65
N THR A 474 -8.49 -3.01 -3.16
CA THR A 474 -7.70 -1.85 -3.58
C THR A 474 -6.24 -2.03 -3.22
N GLN A 475 -5.94 -2.48 -1.99
CA GLN A 475 -4.56 -2.71 -1.57
C GLN A 475 -3.86 -3.81 -2.40
N LEU A 476 -4.58 -4.88 -2.77
CA LEU A 476 -4.08 -5.90 -3.70
C LEU A 476 -3.69 -5.27 -5.04
N VAL A 477 -4.59 -4.48 -5.63
CA VAL A 477 -4.36 -3.81 -6.92
C VAL A 477 -3.17 -2.85 -6.85
N LEU A 478 -3.11 -1.99 -5.83
CA LEU A 478 -2.00 -1.04 -5.63
C LEU A 478 -0.64 -1.76 -5.47
N THR A 479 -0.64 -2.91 -4.79
CA THR A 479 0.57 -3.73 -4.62
C THR A 479 1.07 -4.29 -5.95
N LEU A 480 0.15 -4.77 -6.80
CA LEU A 480 0.49 -5.25 -8.13
C LEU A 480 0.95 -4.10 -9.05
N LEU A 481 0.33 -2.91 -8.94
CA LEU A 481 0.73 -1.73 -9.70
C LEU A 481 2.16 -1.30 -9.39
N GLY A 482 2.54 -1.25 -8.10
CA GLY A 482 3.91 -0.93 -7.69
C GLY A 482 4.98 -1.92 -8.18
N ARG A 483 4.58 -3.06 -8.74
CA ARG A 483 5.48 -4.12 -9.23
C ARG A 483 5.60 -4.16 -10.75
N LEU A 484 4.91 -3.26 -11.44
CA LEU A 484 5.05 -3.07 -12.90
C LEU A 484 6.42 -2.53 -13.31
N CYS A 485 7.14 -1.88 -12.38
CA CYS A 485 8.41 -1.19 -12.63
C CYS A 485 9.64 -1.96 -12.12
N SER A 486 9.49 -3.24 -11.77
CA SER A 486 10.62 -4.04 -11.29
C SER A 486 11.65 -4.35 -12.39
N HIS A 487 12.89 -4.67 -12.02
CA HIS A 487 13.92 -5.11 -12.97
C HIS A 487 13.68 -6.53 -13.52
N SER A 488 12.78 -7.30 -12.90
CA SER A 488 12.45 -8.67 -13.31
C SER A 488 11.32 -8.68 -14.33
N ARG A 489 11.63 -9.04 -15.57
CA ARG A 489 10.62 -9.18 -16.64
C ARG A 489 9.49 -10.15 -16.27
N LEU A 490 9.81 -11.24 -15.55
CA LEU A 490 8.82 -12.23 -15.11
C LEU A 490 7.83 -11.63 -14.10
N HIS A 491 8.32 -10.80 -13.16
CA HIS A 491 7.46 -10.15 -12.17
C HIS A 491 6.58 -9.07 -12.82
N CYS A 492 7.13 -8.25 -13.72
CA CYS A 492 6.34 -7.23 -14.42
C CYS A 492 5.26 -7.84 -15.32
N ASP A 493 5.58 -8.92 -16.05
CA ASP A 493 4.63 -9.63 -16.88
C ASP A 493 3.52 -10.26 -16.02
N LEU A 494 3.89 -10.94 -14.93
CA LEU A 494 2.93 -11.54 -14.01
C LEU A 494 2.00 -10.52 -13.35
N ALA A 495 2.56 -9.42 -12.83
CA ALA A 495 1.79 -8.32 -12.24
C ALA A 495 0.78 -7.76 -13.24
N SER A 496 1.22 -7.53 -14.49
CA SER A 496 0.34 -7.01 -15.54
C SER A 496 -0.78 -7.98 -15.92
N GLN A 497 -0.51 -9.28 -15.96
CA GLN A 497 -1.52 -10.30 -16.26
C GLN A 497 -2.52 -10.45 -15.12
N LEU A 498 -2.06 -10.38 -13.86
CA LEU A 498 -2.93 -10.38 -12.68
C LEU A 498 -3.86 -9.17 -12.68
N LEU A 499 -3.31 -7.97 -12.87
CA LEU A 499 -4.07 -6.73 -12.90
C LEU A 499 -5.13 -6.74 -14.00
N LEU A 500 -4.76 -7.12 -15.21
CA LEU A 500 -5.72 -7.25 -16.31
C LEU A 500 -6.83 -8.23 -15.95
N LYS A 501 -6.50 -9.39 -15.37
CA LYS A 501 -7.52 -10.38 -15.01
C LYS A 501 -8.43 -9.89 -13.88
N VAL A 502 -7.87 -9.20 -12.88
CA VAL A 502 -8.64 -8.63 -11.79
C VAL A 502 -9.70 -7.66 -12.33
N ILE A 503 -9.29 -6.78 -13.24
CA ILE A 503 -10.17 -5.78 -13.88
C ILE A 503 -11.18 -6.45 -14.83
N GLU A 504 -10.80 -7.47 -15.60
CA GLU A 504 -11.71 -8.18 -16.50
C GLU A 504 -12.91 -8.86 -15.80
N GLU A 505 -12.76 -9.29 -14.54
CA GLU A 505 -13.83 -9.96 -13.77
C GLU A 505 -14.88 -8.99 -13.16
N GLN A 506 -14.93 -7.72 -13.57
CA GLN A 506 -15.87 -6.70 -13.07
C GLN A 506 -15.87 -6.52 -11.54
N SER A 507 -14.71 -6.77 -10.93
CA SER A 507 -14.52 -6.73 -9.47
C SER A 507 -14.31 -5.32 -8.91
N VAL A 508 -13.87 -4.39 -9.76
CA VAL A 508 -13.58 -3.01 -9.40
C VAL A 508 -14.88 -2.25 -9.21
N ARG A 509 -15.07 -1.61 -8.05
CA ARG A 509 -16.19 -0.69 -7.78
C ARG A 509 -15.87 0.73 -8.26
N PRO A 510 -16.88 1.58 -8.56
CA PRO A 510 -16.64 2.95 -9.02
C PRO A 510 -15.76 3.77 -8.07
N GLU A 511 -15.89 3.57 -6.75
CA GLU A 511 -15.08 4.31 -5.77
C GLU A 511 -13.57 3.96 -5.84
N GLN A 512 -13.20 2.79 -6.38
CA GLN A 512 -11.82 2.35 -6.49
C GLN A 512 -11.12 2.87 -7.74
N VAL A 513 -11.88 3.31 -8.76
CA VAL A 513 -11.35 3.70 -10.07
C VAL A 513 -10.32 4.82 -9.92
N ALA A 514 -10.57 5.78 -9.03
CA ALA A 514 -9.65 6.87 -8.73
C ALA A 514 -8.30 6.35 -8.23
N GLU A 515 -8.27 5.56 -7.16
CA GLU A 515 -7.01 5.07 -6.58
C GLU A 515 -6.20 4.22 -7.56
N ILE A 516 -6.87 3.38 -8.35
CA ILE A 516 -6.22 2.50 -9.33
C ILE A 516 -5.56 3.32 -10.46
N LEU A 517 -6.27 4.30 -11.02
CA LEU A 517 -5.75 5.11 -12.12
C LEU A 517 -4.65 6.08 -11.65
N HIS A 518 -4.77 6.67 -10.46
CA HIS A 518 -3.69 7.48 -9.88
C HIS A 518 -2.43 6.62 -9.63
N GLY A 519 -2.60 5.42 -9.07
CA GLY A 519 -1.52 4.47 -8.87
C GLY A 519 -0.84 4.09 -10.19
N LEU A 520 -1.62 3.74 -11.22
CA LEU A 520 -1.09 3.43 -12.55
C LEU A 520 -0.37 4.62 -13.18
N PHE A 521 -0.94 5.82 -13.09
CA PHE A 521 -0.37 7.03 -13.68
C PHE A 521 1.00 7.36 -13.07
N ARG A 522 1.17 7.15 -11.76
CA ARG A 522 2.45 7.32 -11.05
C ARG A 522 3.53 6.36 -11.57
N GLU A 523 3.16 5.10 -11.79
CA GLU A 523 4.10 4.05 -12.23
C GLU A 523 4.36 4.08 -13.75
N LEU A 524 3.46 4.68 -14.53
CA LEU A 524 3.50 4.67 -16.00
C LEU A 524 4.86 5.08 -16.63
N PRO A 525 5.53 6.16 -16.17
CA PRO A 525 6.83 6.57 -16.73
C PRO A 525 7.95 5.55 -16.47
N SER A 526 7.80 4.77 -15.41
CA SER A 526 8.81 3.82 -14.93
C SER A 526 8.63 2.42 -15.52
N ILE A 527 7.59 2.19 -16.34
CA ILE A 527 7.39 0.90 -17.02
C ILE A 527 8.39 0.74 -18.16
N THR A 528 9.35 -0.17 -17.99
CA THR A 528 10.42 -0.44 -18.96
C THR A 528 9.97 -1.35 -20.12
N PHE A 529 9.10 -2.33 -19.84
CA PHE A 529 8.73 -3.35 -20.81
C PHE A 529 7.48 -2.98 -21.62
N LYS A 530 7.61 -2.95 -22.95
CA LYS A 530 6.51 -2.65 -23.87
C LYS A 530 5.32 -3.61 -23.75
N SER A 531 5.55 -4.90 -23.48
CA SER A 531 4.48 -5.88 -23.29
C SER A 531 3.63 -5.56 -22.05
N THR A 532 4.28 -5.20 -20.94
CA THR A 532 3.63 -4.77 -19.70
C THR A 532 2.79 -3.53 -19.93
N LEU A 533 3.34 -2.52 -20.63
CA LEU A 533 2.60 -1.31 -20.98
C LEU A 533 1.35 -1.63 -21.83
N GLN A 534 1.48 -2.50 -22.85
CA GLN A 534 0.36 -2.91 -23.69
C GLN A 534 -0.75 -3.62 -22.90
N THR A 535 -0.38 -4.53 -22.00
CA THR A 535 -1.33 -5.22 -21.10
C THR A 535 -2.05 -4.21 -20.19
N MET A 536 -1.34 -3.20 -19.67
CA MET A 536 -1.94 -2.14 -18.85
C MET A 536 -2.84 -1.22 -19.64
N MET A 537 -2.49 -0.86 -20.87
CA MET A 537 -3.42 -0.10 -21.72
C MET A 537 -4.68 -0.91 -22.02
N LYS A 538 -4.56 -2.23 -22.26
CA LYS A 538 -5.74 -3.10 -22.36
C LYS A 538 -6.56 -3.09 -21.07
N ALA A 539 -5.93 -3.12 -19.90
CA ALA A 539 -6.62 -3.05 -18.62
C ALA A 539 -7.35 -1.72 -18.43
N VAL A 540 -6.74 -0.58 -18.83
CA VAL A 540 -7.39 0.75 -18.85
C VAL A 540 -8.59 0.75 -19.79
N SER A 541 -8.50 0.13 -20.97
CA SER A 541 -9.65 -0.02 -21.87
C SER A 541 -10.80 -0.76 -21.20
N VAL A 542 -10.52 -1.88 -20.52
CA VAL A 542 -11.54 -2.69 -19.83
C VAL A 542 -12.13 -1.92 -18.64
N LEU A 543 -11.30 -1.19 -17.89
CA LEU A 543 -11.79 -0.34 -16.80
C LEU A 543 -12.72 0.76 -17.34
N GLY A 544 -12.34 1.40 -18.45
CA GLY A 544 -13.16 2.40 -19.12
C GLY A 544 -14.47 1.85 -19.70
N THR A 545 -14.52 0.59 -20.16
CA THR A 545 -15.79 -0.01 -20.61
C THR A 545 -16.75 -0.29 -19.47
N GLN A 546 -16.24 -0.61 -18.27
CA GLN A 546 -17.03 -0.89 -17.08
C GLN A 546 -17.49 0.41 -16.39
N HIS A 547 -16.58 1.37 -16.20
CA HIS A 547 -16.78 2.60 -15.41
C HIS A 547 -16.37 3.83 -16.23
N THR A 548 -17.09 4.10 -17.33
CA THR A 548 -16.67 5.13 -18.29
C THR A 548 -16.64 6.54 -17.68
N GLN A 549 -17.65 6.89 -16.87
CA GLN A 549 -17.78 8.23 -16.31
C GLN A 549 -16.64 8.52 -15.32
N GLU A 550 -16.43 7.61 -14.36
CA GLU A 550 -15.41 7.70 -13.32
C GLU A 550 -14.01 7.71 -13.93
N THR A 551 -13.77 6.87 -14.95
CA THR A 551 -12.48 6.81 -15.64
C THR A 551 -12.15 8.14 -16.33
N VAL A 552 -13.12 8.74 -17.03
CA VAL A 552 -12.93 10.05 -17.71
C VAL A 552 -12.68 11.16 -16.69
N GLU A 553 -13.47 11.20 -15.61
CA GLU A 553 -13.33 12.20 -14.55
C GLU A 553 -11.96 12.12 -13.87
N VAL A 554 -11.49 10.92 -13.56
CA VAL A 554 -10.17 10.74 -12.96
C VAL A 554 -9.07 11.13 -13.92
N ILE A 555 -9.09 10.69 -15.18
CA ILE A 555 -8.03 11.01 -16.15
C ILE A 555 -7.95 12.53 -16.39
N LEU A 556 -9.09 13.24 -16.44
CA LEU A 556 -9.11 14.71 -16.52
C LEU A 556 -8.42 15.39 -15.32
N SER A 557 -8.46 14.76 -14.14
CA SER A 557 -7.86 15.30 -12.91
C SER A 557 -6.37 14.98 -12.73
N LEU A 558 -5.80 14.04 -13.51
CA LEU A 558 -4.42 13.59 -13.33
C LEU A 558 -3.37 14.65 -13.67
N CYS A 559 -3.52 15.30 -14.83
CA CYS A 559 -2.63 16.35 -15.31
C CYS A 559 -3.27 17.16 -16.46
N HIS A 560 -2.60 18.21 -16.92
CA HIS A 560 -3.07 19.00 -18.05
C HIS A 560 -3.17 18.14 -19.33
N PRO A 561 -4.19 18.31 -20.19
CA PRO A 561 -4.40 17.46 -21.37
C PRO A 561 -3.23 17.39 -22.36
N SER A 562 -2.44 18.46 -22.45
CA SER A 562 -1.26 18.56 -23.33
C SER A 562 -0.05 17.74 -22.85
N GLU A 563 -0.08 17.23 -21.62
CA GLU A 563 1.00 16.41 -21.07
C GLU A 563 1.10 15.07 -21.81
N ARG A 564 2.30 14.73 -22.28
CA ARG A 564 2.50 13.50 -23.07
C ARG A 564 2.23 12.23 -22.26
N GLN A 565 2.32 12.29 -20.93
CA GLN A 565 2.14 11.16 -20.02
C GLN A 565 0.69 10.65 -19.96
N VAL A 566 -0.32 11.51 -20.16
CA VAL A 566 -1.73 11.09 -20.09
C VAL A 566 -2.26 10.53 -21.42
N MET A 567 -1.61 10.89 -22.53
CA MET A 567 -2.02 10.48 -23.87
C MET A 567 -2.15 8.95 -24.07
N PRO A 568 -1.26 8.08 -23.53
CA PRO A 568 -1.45 6.63 -23.58
C PRO A 568 -2.78 6.18 -22.98
N LEU A 569 -3.23 6.79 -21.87
CA LEU A 569 -4.50 6.45 -21.22
C LEU A 569 -5.70 6.81 -22.12
N TRP A 570 -5.68 8.00 -22.71
CA TRP A 570 -6.71 8.42 -23.67
C TRP A 570 -6.75 7.50 -24.90
N LYS A 571 -5.59 7.15 -25.47
CA LYS A 571 -5.49 6.19 -26.59
C LYS A 571 -6.04 4.82 -26.21
N ALA A 572 -5.80 4.36 -24.98
CA ALA A 572 -6.35 3.11 -24.48
C ALA A 572 -7.89 3.14 -24.44
N LEU A 573 -8.50 4.28 -24.13
CA LEU A 573 -9.95 4.45 -24.17
C LEU A 573 -10.53 4.49 -25.59
N ALA A 574 -9.69 4.60 -26.63
CA ALA A 574 -10.11 4.48 -28.03
C ALA A 574 -9.88 3.08 -28.63
N SER A 575 -9.62 2.06 -27.80
CA SER A 575 -9.43 0.68 -28.28
C SER A 575 -10.66 0.08 -28.97
N SER A 576 -11.87 0.57 -28.65
CA SER A 576 -13.10 0.21 -29.35
C SER A 576 -13.91 1.46 -29.72
N THR A 577 -14.56 1.44 -30.88
CA THR A 577 -15.38 2.56 -31.36
C THR A 577 -16.52 2.89 -30.39
N GLN A 578 -17.11 1.88 -29.74
CA GLN A 578 -18.18 2.09 -28.76
C GLN A 578 -17.67 2.81 -27.50
N LEU A 579 -16.50 2.41 -26.97
CA LEU A 579 -15.90 3.09 -25.83
C LEU A 579 -15.50 4.53 -26.18
N ALA A 580 -14.85 4.72 -27.33
CA ALA A 580 -14.45 6.05 -27.80
C ALA A 580 -15.66 7.00 -27.91
N ARG A 581 -16.81 6.51 -28.43
CA ARG A 581 -18.06 7.27 -28.49
C ARG A 581 -18.57 7.66 -27.10
N LYS A 582 -18.58 6.72 -26.14
CA LYS A 582 -19.00 7.02 -24.76
C LYS A 582 -18.08 8.06 -24.10
N VAL A 583 -16.77 7.95 -24.31
CA VAL A 583 -15.77 8.88 -23.78
C VAL A 583 -15.97 10.28 -24.36
N LEU A 584 -16.08 10.40 -25.69
CA LEU A 584 -16.30 11.69 -26.34
C LEU A 584 -17.65 12.32 -25.93
N THR A 585 -18.69 11.50 -25.76
CA THR A 585 -19.98 11.96 -25.24
C THR A 585 -19.86 12.48 -23.81
N THR A 586 -19.09 11.79 -22.96
CA THR A 586 -18.83 12.21 -21.58
C THR A 586 -18.06 13.54 -21.55
N LEU A 587 -17.00 13.67 -22.36
CA LEU A 587 -16.25 14.92 -22.51
C LEU A 587 -17.12 16.06 -23.02
N TYR A 588 -18.03 15.79 -23.96
CA TYR A 588 -18.99 16.79 -24.44
C TYR A 588 -19.95 17.28 -23.35
N VAL A 589 -20.45 16.37 -22.51
CA VAL A 589 -21.27 16.75 -21.34
C VAL A 589 -20.47 17.61 -20.37
N LYS A 590 -19.20 17.26 -20.11
CA LYS A 590 -18.30 18.05 -19.26
C LYS A 590 -17.96 19.43 -19.85
N LEU A 591 -17.75 19.51 -21.16
CA LEU A 591 -17.56 20.78 -21.89
C LEU A 591 -18.75 21.73 -21.67
N LYS A 592 -19.97 21.19 -21.65
CA LYS A 592 -21.21 21.96 -21.44
C LYS A 592 -21.45 22.46 -20.02
N LEU A 593 -20.61 22.12 -19.04
CA LEU A 593 -20.69 22.63 -17.67
C LEU A 593 -20.19 24.08 -17.60
N ARG A 594 -21.05 25.02 -18.01
CA ARG A 594 -20.72 26.43 -18.22
C ARG A 594 -21.56 27.35 -17.32
N PRO A 595 -21.17 27.53 -16.05
CA PRO A 595 -21.93 28.38 -15.13
C PRO A 595 -21.99 29.84 -15.65
N PRO A 596 -23.11 30.56 -15.49
CA PRO A 596 -23.19 31.97 -15.87
C PRO A 596 -22.23 32.82 -15.04
N LYS A 597 -21.76 33.94 -15.60
CA LYS A 597 -20.72 34.82 -15.03
C LYS A 597 -20.92 35.16 -13.54
N GLU A 598 -22.17 35.38 -13.16
CA GLU A 598 -22.59 35.74 -11.80
C GLU A 598 -22.39 34.62 -10.77
N LEU A 599 -22.45 33.35 -11.19
CA LEU A 599 -22.35 32.17 -10.32
C LEU A 599 -20.94 31.56 -10.26
N ILE A 600 -19.98 32.09 -11.02
CA ILE A 600 -18.62 31.53 -11.13
C ILE A 600 -17.89 31.51 -9.80
N ARG A 601 -18.07 32.54 -8.96
CA ARG A 601 -17.49 32.57 -7.60
C ARG A 601 -17.86 31.35 -6.76
N PHE A 602 -19.01 30.73 -7.02
CA PHE A 602 -19.51 29.55 -6.32
C PHE A 602 -19.27 28.24 -7.08
N THR A 603 -18.85 28.30 -8.36
CA THR A 603 -18.80 27.15 -9.28
C THR A 603 -17.48 27.04 -10.07
N GLN A 604 -16.37 27.54 -9.53
CA GLN A 604 -15.03 27.46 -10.14
C GLN A 604 -14.64 26.05 -10.60
N GLN A 605 -15.08 25.02 -9.88
CA GLN A 605 -14.82 23.63 -10.24
C GLN A 605 -15.49 23.21 -11.56
N ALA A 606 -16.69 23.73 -11.85
CA ALA A 606 -17.41 23.42 -13.09
C ALA A 606 -16.73 24.05 -14.31
N GLU A 607 -16.29 25.30 -14.18
CA GLU A 607 -15.52 26.00 -15.23
C GLU A 607 -14.20 25.28 -15.53
N LEU A 608 -13.44 24.93 -14.50
CA LEU A 608 -12.18 24.18 -14.66
C LEU A 608 -12.40 22.86 -15.41
N ILE A 609 -13.46 22.12 -15.06
CA ILE A 609 -13.82 20.86 -15.74
C ILE A 609 -14.17 21.10 -17.22
N SER A 610 -14.90 22.18 -17.54
CA SER A 610 -15.22 22.55 -18.92
C SER A 610 -13.95 22.87 -19.73
N LEU A 611 -12.99 23.60 -19.13
CA LEU A 611 -11.70 23.94 -19.75
C LEU A 611 -10.82 22.70 -19.97
N LEU A 612 -10.73 21.81 -18.99
CA LEU A 612 -9.99 20.54 -19.13
C LEU A 612 -10.62 19.63 -20.19
N ALA A 613 -11.95 19.61 -20.28
CA ALA A 613 -12.65 18.88 -21.33
C ALA A 613 -12.37 19.48 -22.71
N LEU A 614 -12.34 20.82 -22.84
CA LEU A 614 -11.96 21.52 -24.07
C LEU A 614 -10.54 21.14 -24.52
N GLY A 615 -9.56 21.28 -23.62
CA GLY A 615 -8.17 20.93 -23.91
C GLY A 615 -8.01 19.45 -24.27
N THR A 616 -8.76 18.57 -23.61
CA THR A 616 -8.77 17.14 -23.95
C THR A 616 -9.36 16.89 -25.34
N ILE A 617 -10.53 17.45 -25.65
CA ILE A 617 -11.16 17.32 -26.97
C ILE A 617 -10.19 17.79 -28.06
N TYR A 618 -9.53 18.94 -27.86
CA TYR A 618 -8.50 19.45 -28.77
C TYR A 618 -7.43 18.40 -29.09
N GLU A 619 -6.81 17.81 -28.06
CA GLU A 619 -5.77 16.77 -28.23
C GLU A 619 -6.32 15.49 -28.92
N LEU A 620 -7.57 15.12 -28.62
CA LEU A 620 -8.21 13.94 -29.21
C LEU A 620 -8.51 14.12 -30.71
N LEU A 621 -8.71 15.34 -31.21
CA LEU A 621 -8.92 15.61 -32.63
C LEU A 621 -7.74 15.14 -33.49
N TYR A 622 -6.51 15.27 -32.97
CA TYR A 622 -5.28 14.89 -33.66
C TYR A 622 -4.83 13.45 -33.37
N THR A 623 -5.57 12.74 -32.51
CA THR A 623 -5.24 11.37 -32.11
C THR A 623 -5.83 10.36 -33.10
N ARG A 624 -4.98 9.51 -33.70
CA ARG A 624 -5.36 8.57 -34.76
C ARG A 624 -6.51 7.63 -34.34
N GLU A 625 -6.46 7.15 -33.11
CA GLU A 625 -7.42 6.21 -32.54
C GLU A 625 -8.83 6.79 -32.42
N PHE A 626 -8.96 8.12 -32.29
CA PHE A 626 -10.25 8.82 -32.20
C PHE A 626 -10.82 9.28 -33.55
N LYS A 627 -10.08 9.18 -34.66
CA LYS A 627 -10.48 9.73 -35.97
C LYS A 627 -11.90 9.36 -36.43
N ALA A 628 -12.28 8.09 -36.29
CA ALA A 628 -13.63 7.62 -36.66
C ALA A 628 -14.72 8.17 -35.73
N THR A 629 -14.40 8.33 -34.45
CA THR A 629 -15.32 8.85 -33.44
C THR A 629 -15.53 10.35 -33.59
N VAL A 630 -14.46 11.10 -33.89
CA VAL A 630 -14.52 12.54 -34.19
C VAL A 630 -15.40 12.81 -35.40
N ARG A 631 -15.25 12.02 -36.48
CA ARG A 631 -16.16 12.08 -37.65
C ARG A 631 -17.61 11.87 -37.26
N TRP A 632 -17.88 10.82 -36.47
CA TRP A 632 -19.24 10.54 -36.00
C TRP A 632 -19.83 11.67 -35.14
N ALA A 633 -19.01 12.32 -34.32
CA ALA A 633 -19.44 13.40 -33.43
C ALA A 633 -19.26 14.81 -34.03
N PHE A 634 -18.91 14.93 -35.32
CA PHE A 634 -18.48 16.19 -35.93
C PHE A 634 -19.45 17.34 -35.66
N ALA A 635 -20.73 17.16 -35.97
CA ALA A 635 -21.77 18.15 -35.77
C ALA A 635 -21.93 18.57 -34.29
N GLY A 636 -21.89 17.59 -33.39
CA GLY A 636 -21.97 17.80 -31.94
C GLY A 636 -20.81 18.65 -31.41
N VAL A 637 -19.59 18.23 -31.74
CA VAL A 637 -18.34 18.89 -31.32
C VAL A 637 -18.26 20.30 -31.93
N LEU A 638 -18.64 20.49 -33.19
CA LEU A 638 -18.66 21.81 -33.83
C LEU A 638 -19.54 22.80 -33.06
N VAL A 639 -20.81 22.46 -32.85
CA VAL A 639 -21.74 23.34 -32.13
C VAL A 639 -21.29 23.53 -30.68
N GLY A 640 -20.74 22.49 -30.06
CA GLY A 640 -20.14 22.57 -28.71
C GLY A 640 -18.99 23.56 -28.63
N LEU A 641 -18.04 23.51 -29.57
CA LEU A 641 -16.88 24.41 -29.61
C LEU A 641 -17.28 25.84 -29.95
N LEU A 642 -18.21 26.05 -30.88
CA LEU A 642 -18.72 27.39 -31.18
C LEU A 642 -19.39 28.03 -29.96
N THR A 643 -20.26 27.30 -29.28
CA THR A 643 -20.92 27.78 -28.06
C THR A 643 -19.95 27.91 -26.89
N GLN A 644 -18.90 27.09 -26.82
CA GLN A 644 -17.81 27.24 -25.84
C GLN A 644 -17.02 28.53 -26.09
N LEU A 645 -16.68 28.83 -27.35
CA LEU A 645 -15.96 30.05 -27.70
C LEU A 645 -16.77 31.30 -27.33
N HIS A 646 -18.08 31.29 -27.60
CA HIS A 646 -18.98 32.35 -27.15
C HIS A 646 -18.99 32.50 -25.62
N TYR A 647 -19.06 31.39 -24.89
CA TYR A 647 -18.99 31.39 -23.43
C TYR A 647 -17.67 31.99 -22.92
N LEU A 648 -16.52 31.65 -23.52
CA LEU A 648 -15.22 32.18 -23.12
C LEU A 648 -15.13 33.70 -23.30
N PHE A 649 -15.82 34.28 -24.29
CA PHE A 649 -15.94 35.74 -24.44
C PHE A 649 -16.82 36.37 -23.36
N GLU A 650 -17.93 35.73 -22.96
CA GLU A 650 -18.77 36.24 -21.85
C GLU A 650 -17.97 36.36 -20.54
N LEU A 651 -17.07 35.41 -20.30
CA LEU A 651 -16.23 35.35 -19.11
C LEU A 651 -15.23 36.50 -19.00
N ASP A 652 -14.95 37.21 -20.09
CA ASP A 652 -13.94 38.28 -20.12
C ASP A 652 -12.59 37.73 -19.62
N VAL A 653 -12.29 36.45 -19.95
CA VAL A 653 -10.98 35.84 -19.71
C VAL A 653 -10.02 36.64 -20.57
N ALA A 654 -9.44 37.65 -19.93
CA ALA A 654 -8.68 38.71 -20.55
C ALA A 654 -7.79 38.14 -21.65
N GLU A 655 -7.91 38.75 -22.81
CA GLU A 655 -6.88 38.81 -23.83
C GLU A 655 -5.50 38.92 -23.15
N SER A 656 -4.82 37.81 -22.93
CA SER A 656 -3.36 37.78 -22.89
C SER A 656 -2.87 37.89 -24.34
N SER A 657 -3.34 38.93 -25.03
CA SER A 657 -3.01 39.33 -26.38
C SER A 657 -2.05 40.52 -26.31
N SER A 658 -0.94 40.35 -25.60
CA SER A 658 0.25 41.17 -25.80
C SER A 658 1.45 40.46 -25.19
N ASP A 659 2.01 39.50 -25.91
CA ASP A 659 3.37 39.70 -26.41
C ASP A 659 3.78 38.56 -27.34
N TYR A 660 4.24 38.99 -28.51
CA TYR A 660 4.94 38.19 -29.49
C TYR A 660 6.18 37.54 -28.89
N GLN A 661 6.28 36.23 -28.97
CA GLN A 661 7.53 35.59 -29.38
C GLN A 661 7.28 34.16 -29.87
N GLU A 662 7.48 33.98 -31.17
CA GLU A 662 7.54 32.69 -31.86
C GLU A 662 8.85 31.91 -31.54
N ASP A 663 9.61 32.29 -30.52
CA ASP A 663 11.00 31.87 -30.31
C ASP A 663 11.33 31.37 -28.88
N VAL A 664 10.39 30.69 -28.21
CA VAL A 664 10.75 29.89 -27.02
C VAL A 664 10.25 28.46 -27.20
N LEU A 665 11.20 27.52 -27.26
CA LEU A 665 11.01 26.06 -27.29
C LEU A 665 10.34 25.49 -26.03
N ASP A 666 9.77 26.35 -25.17
CA ASP A 666 9.01 25.95 -23.99
C ASP A 666 7.54 25.88 -24.33
N MET A 667 7.01 24.65 -24.33
CA MET A 667 5.61 24.27 -24.51
C MET A 667 4.71 24.90 -23.42
N LYS A 668 4.45 26.21 -23.48
CA LYS A 668 3.40 26.84 -22.67
C LYS A 668 2.02 26.44 -23.20
N PRO A 669 1.09 26.02 -22.33
CA PRO A 669 -0.27 25.66 -22.76
C PRO A 669 -0.97 26.87 -23.39
N LEU A 670 -1.69 26.63 -24.49
CA LEU A 670 -2.50 27.64 -25.18
C LEU A 670 -3.56 28.19 -24.21
N GLY A 671 -3.85 29.49 -24.30
CA GLY A 671 -4.99 30.07 -23.57
C GLY A 671 -6.33 29.43 -23.98
N PRO A 672 -7.39 29.52 -23.16
CA PRO A 672 -8.69 28.87 -23.42
C PRO A 672 -9.30 29.22 -24.78
N CYS A 673 -9.37 30.50 -25.14
CA CYS A 673 -9.94 30.96 -26.42
C CYS A 673 -9.14 30.42 -27.60
N ARG A 674 -7.81 30.49 -27.51
CA ARG A 674 -6.90 29.97 -28.54
C ARG A 674 -7.02 28.45 -28.69
N THR A 675 -7.12 27.71 -27.59
CA THR A 675 -7.37 26.26 -27.61
C THR A 675 -8.69 25.93 -28.30
N CYS A 676 -9.75 26.68 -28.01
CA CYS A 676 -11.05 26.49 -28.65
C CYS A 676 -11.02 26.79 -30.15
N LEU A 677 -10.36 27.88 -30.54
CA LEU A 677 -10.22 28.26 -31.95
C LEU A 677 -9.36 27.25 -32.73
N GLU A 678 -8.25 26.80 -32.16
CA GLU A 678 -7.42 25.75 -32.77
C GLU A 678 -8.14 24.40 -32.83
N ALA A 679 -9.00 24.08 -31.85
CA ALA A 679 -9.88 22.91 -31.93
C ALA A 679 -10.90 23.01 -33.08
N LEU A 680 -11.50 24.18 -33.29
CA LEU A 680 -12.38 24.42 -34.44
C LEU A 680 -11.60 24.23 -35.76
N LYS A 681 -10.44 24.87 -35.89
CA LYS A 681 -9.55 24.71 -37.05
C LYS A 681 -9.19 23.23 -37.29
N GLY A 682 -8.81 22.50 -36.24
CA GLY A 682 -8.47 21.08 -36.28
C GLY A 682 -9.63 20.18 -36.70
N LEU A 683 -10.85 20.50 -36.27
CA LEU A 683 -12.06 19.76 -36.64
C LEU A 683 -12.32 19.81 -38.15
N PHE A 684 -12.13 20.98 -38.78
CA PHE A 684 -12.25 21.14 -40.24
C PHE A 684 -11.05 20.58 -40.98
N TRP A 685 -9.82 20.80 -40.49
CA TRP A 685 -8.60 20.24 -41.07
C TRP A 685 -8.69 18.71 -41.26
N THR A 686 -9.32 18.01 -40.32
CA THR A 686 -9.40 16.54 -40.32
C THR A 686 -10.58 15.96 -41.10
N ASN A 687 -11.65 16.73 -41.32
CA ASN A 687 -12.92 16.25 -41.87
C ASN A 687 -13.40 16.98 -43.14
N CYS A 688 -13.21 18.31 -43.24
CA CYS A 688 -13.64 19.14 -44.36
C CYS A 688 -12.56 20.21 -44.66
N TRP A 689 -11.54 19.80 -45.39
CA TRP A 689 -10.37 20.63 -45.72
C TRP A 689 -10.75 21.90 -46.50
N GLU A 690 -11.72 21.77 -47.39
CA GLU A 690 -12.19 22.81 -48.31
C GLU A 690 -12.73 24.01 -47.53
N VAL A 691 -13.54 23.75 -46.50
CA VAL A 691 -14.07 24.78 -45.59
C VAL A 691 -12.94 25.45 -44.82
N PHE A 692 -11.95 24.67 -44.36
CA PHE A 692 -10.79 25.22 -43.65
C PHE A 692 -9.98 26.19 -44.53
N ALA A 693 -9.66 25.77 -45.76
CA ALA A 693 -8.89 26.55 -46.71
C ALA A 693 -9.64 27.83 -47.13
N PHE A 694 -10.95 27.73 -47.37
CA PHE A 694 -11.80 28.87 -47.72
C PHE A 694 -11.82 29.94 -46.63
N LEU A 695 -12.01 29.54 -45.37
CA LEU A 695 -11.98 30.48 -44.24
C LEU A 695 -10.60 31.10 -44.05
N LYS A 696 -9.51 30.35 -44.26
CA LYS A 696 -8.16 30.89 -44.18
C LYS A 696 -7.91 31.96 -45.25
N LEU A 697 -8.40 31.73 -46.47
CA LEU A 697 -8.26 32.66 -47.59
C LEU A 697 -9.02 33.98 -47.36
N LEU A 698 -10.21 33.92 -46.75
CA LEU A 698 -11.02 35.09 -46.42
C LEU A 698 -10.70 35.72 -45.06
N ARG A 699 -9.63 35.28 -44.38
CA ARG A 699 -9.30 35.69 -43.00
C ARG A 699 -10.46 35.46 -42.01
N GLY A 700 -11.35 34.53 -42.31
CA GLY A 700 -12.56 34.24 -41.53
C GLY A 700 -12.28 33.65 -40.15
N TRP A 701 -11.11 33.04 -39.94
CA TRP A 701 -10.69 32.57 -38.62
C TRP A 701 -10.39 33.72 -37.65
N GLU A 702 -9.93 34.88 -38.16
CA GLU A 702 -9.64 36.06 -37.34
C GLU A 702 -10.94 36.71 -36.83
N LEU A 703 -12.04 36.60 -37.60
CA LEU A 703 -13.36 37.06 -37.16
C LEU A 703 -13.86 36.31 -35.92
N LEU A 704 -13.36 35.09 -35.67
CA LEU A 704 -13.71 34.30 -34.49
C LEU A 704 -12.81 34.59 -33.28
N GLU A 705 -11.84 35.50 -33.38
CA GLU A 705 -10.92 35.85 -32.28
C GLU A 705 -11.52 36.87 -31.31
N HIS A 706 -12.45 37.71 -31.77
CA HIS A 706 -13.07 38.76 -30.97
C HIS A 706 -14.61 38.61 -30.93
N MET A 707 -15.21 39.04 -29.81
CA MET A 707 -16.66 38.96 -29.60
C MET A 707 -17.45 39.81 -30.61
N GLU A 708 -16.92 40.98 -30.99
CA GLU A 708 -17.57 41.92 -31.92
C GLU A 708 -17.75 41.32 -33.31
N THR A 709 -16.76 40.56 -33.78
CA THR A 709 -16.75 39.94 -35.12
C THR A 709 -17.24 38.49 -35.11
N TYR A 710 -17.48 37.91 -33.93
CA TYR A 710 -17.80 36.50 -33.75
C TYR A 710 -19.02 36.05 -34.58
N THR A 711 -20.10 36.84 -34.60
CA THR A 711 -21.31 36.51 -35.36
C THR A 711 -21.06 36.48 -36.86
N GLU A 712 -20.20 37.36 -37.38
CA GLU A 712 -19.78 37.37 -38.78
C GLU A 712 -18.92 36.14 -39.09
N GLY A 713 -18.01 35.79 -38.19
CA GLY A 713 -17.19 34.58 -38.31
C GLY A 713 -18.03 33.30 -38.38
N VAL A 714 -19.02 33.15 -37.49
CA VAL A 714 -19.91 31.96 -37.47
C VAL A 714 -20.78 31.88 -38.74
N THR A 715 -21.31 33.02 -39.21
CA THR A 715 -22.12 33.04 -40.43
C THR A 715 -21.29 32.76 -41.69
N LEU A 716 -20.06 33.28 -41.77
CA LEU A 716 -19.12 32.96 -42.85
C LEU A 716 -18.74 31.48 -42.86
N LEU A 717 -18.49 30.90 -41.67
CA LEU A 717 -18.26 29.46 -41.51
C LEU A 717 -19.44 28.63 -41.99
N ALA A 718 -20.66 28.97 -41.55
CA ALA A 718 -21.88 28.27 -41.97
C ALA A 718 -22.09 28.35 -43.50
N ARG A 719 -21.83 29.51 -44.10
CA ARG A 719 -21.90 29.70 -45.55
C ARG A 719 -20.87 28.83 -46.29
N ALA A 720 -19.63 28.77 -45.80
CA ALA A 720 -18.59 27.92 -46.37
C ALA A 720 -18.99 26.43 -46.29
N MET A 721 -19.51 25.98 -45.14
CA MET A 721 -20.01 24.62 -44.99
C MET A 721 -21.16 24.31 -45.95
N ALA A 722 -22.07 25.27 -46.16
CA ALA A 722 -23.18 25.13 -47.09
C ALA A 722 -22.72 25.08 -48.55
N HIS A 723 -21.63 25.76 -48.88
CA HIS A 723 -21.08 25.80 -50.23
C HIS A 723 -20.33 24.51 -50.62
N TYR A 724 -19.71 23.84 -49.65
CA TYR A 724 -18.93 22.61 -49.86
C TYR A 724 -19.65 21.34 -49.39
N ASP A 725 -20.95 21.40 -49.08
CA ASP A 725 -21.77 20.29 -48.55
C ASP A 725 -21.13 19.53 -47.37
N CYS A 726 -20.51 20.25 -46.43
CA CYS A 726 -19.83 19.66 -45.28
C CYS A 726 -20.82 19.35 -44.14
N GLU A 727 -21.25 18.09 -44.03
CA GLU A 727 -22.04 17.54 -42.90
C GLU A 727 -23.30 18.37 -42.56
N ILE A 728 -23.90 19.04 -43.55
CA ILE A 728 -24.98 20.02 -43.36
C ILE A 728 -26.16 19.41 -42.59
N THR A 729 -26.57 18.18 -42.94
CA THR A 729 -27.73 17.50 -42.34
C THR A 729 -27.54 17.22 -40.86
N ALA A 730 -26.35 16.76 -40.46
CA ALA A 730 -26.01 16.47 -39.08
C ALA A 730 -25.90 17.76 -38.26
N VAL A 731 -25.25 18.79 -38.81
CA VAL A 731 -25.05 20.09 -38.14
C VAL A 731 -26.39 20.80 -37.97
N TRP A 732 -27.27 20.75 -38.98
CA TRP A 732 -28.64 21.23 -38.89
C TRP A 732 -29.41 20.56 -37.75
N GLY A 733 -29.36 19.22 -37.68
CA GLY A 733 -30.00 18.45 -36.61
C GLY A 733 -29.51 18.86 -35.21
N GLN A 734 -28.21 19.10 -35.05
CA GLN A 734 -27.63 19.53 -33.79
C GLN A 734 -27.96 21.00 -33.43
N ALA A 735 -27.96 21.89 -34.42
CA ALA A 735 -28.36 23.29 -34.25
C ALA A 735 -29.83 23.37 -33.81
N VAL A 736 -30.71 22.55 -34.39
CA VAL A 736 -32.12 22.43 -34.00
C VAL A 736 -32.30 22.05 -32.53
N ILE A 737 -31.49 21.11 -32.04
CA ILE A 737 -31.52 20.72 -30.62
C ILE A 737 -31.07 21.90 -29.74
N SER A 738 -30.02 22.61 -30.18
CA SER A 738 -29.42 23.73 -29.45
C SER A 738 -30.33 24.98 -29.42
N LEU A 739 -31.17 25.19 -30.44
CA LEU A 739 -32.18 26.25 -30.47
C LEU A 739 -33.29 26.05 -29.43
N LYS A 740 -33.50 24.80 -28.97
CA LYS A 740 -34.47 24.47 -27.90
C LYS A 740 -33.86 24.53 -26.50
N SER A 741 -32.57 24.83 -26.38
CA SER A 741 -31.86 24.97 -25.11
C SER A 741 -32.41 26.17 -24.33
N SER A 742 -32.38 26.09 -22.99
CA SER A 742 -32.67 27.24 -22.13
C SER A 742 -31.54 28.28 -22.12
N GLU A 743 -30.35 27.88 -22.56
CA GLU A 743 -29.16 28.73 -22.61
C GLU A 743 -29.18 29.62 -23.86
N GLU A 744 -29.16 30.94 -23.67
CA GLU A 744 -29.22 31.90 -24.79
C GLU A 744 -28.07 31.73 -25.79
N ARG A 745 -26.85 31.48 -25.29
CA ARG A 745 -25.66 31.23 -26.11
C ARG A 745 -25.83 30.07 -27.10
N ASP A 746 -26.52 29.01 -26.69
CA ASP A 746 -26.80 27.86 -27.56
C ASP A 746 -27.81 28.25 -28.65
N ASN A 747 -28.79 29.09 -28.31
CA ASN A 747 -29.79 29.59 -29.26
C ASN A 747 -29.15 30.53 -30.30
N VAL A 748 -28.24 31.40 -29.87
CA VAL A 748 -27.48 32.32 -30.73
C VAL A 748 -26.69 31.53 -31.79
N VAL A 749 -25.81 30.61 -31.39
CA VAL A 749 -25.01 29.83 -32.35
C VAL A 749 -25.92 29.00 -33.27
N ALA A 750 -26.96 28.38 -32.72
CA ALA A 750 -27.90 27.58 -33.50
C ALA A 750 -28.56 28.39 -34.62
N ILE A 751 -29.05 29.60 -34.33
CA ILE A 751 -29.76 30.38 -35.34
C ILE A 751 -28.81 30.93 -36.42
N LEU A 752 -27.56 31.24 -36.08
CA LEU A 752 -26.56 31.72 -37.05
C LEU A 752 -26.28 30.64 -38.10
N LEU A 753 -26.14 29.37 -37.66
CA LEU A 753 -25.98 28.22 -38.55
C LEU A 753 -27.24 27.97 -39.39
N ILE A 754 -28.42 27.92 -38.74
CA ILE A 754 -29.71 27.65 -39.39
C ILE A 754 -30.03 28.71 -40.45
N ALA A 755 -29.86 30.00 -40.14
CA ALA A 755 -30.18 31.09 -41.06
C ALA A 755 -29.32 31.05 -42.32
N GLU A 756 -28.01 30.83 -42.20
CA GLU A 756 -27.13 30.76 -43.38
C GLU A 756 -27.31 29.46 -44.18
N PHE A 757 -27.64 28.34 -43.53
CA PHE A 757 -28.05 27.12 -44.25
C PHE A 757 -29.35 27.36 -45.04
N LEU A 758 -30.33 28.07 -44.50
CA LEU A 758 -31.55 28.43 -45.26
C LEU A 758 -31.28 29.35 -46.46
N ASN A 759 -30.16 30.10 -46.44
CA ASN A 759 -29.74 30.95 -47.55
C ASN A 759 -29.13 30.15 -48.72
N SER A 760 -28.72 28.89 -48.52
CA SER A 760 -28.05 28.10 -49.57
C SER A 760 -29.05 27.46 -50.55
N GLN A 761 -28.65 27.35 -51.82
CA GLN A 761 -29.51 26.83 -52.88
C GLN A 761 -29.72 25.30 -52.81
N GLU A 762 -28.90 24.59 -52.03
CA GLU A 762 -28.81 23.11 -52.00
C GLU A 762 -29.70 22.44 -50.94
N LEU A 763 -30.17 23.19 -49.93
CA LEU A 763 -31.01 22.66 -48.84
C LEU A 763 -32.40 22.08 -49.20
N PRO A 764 -33.06 22.38 -50.36
CA PRO A 764 -34.38 21.82 -50.67
C PRO A 764 -34.42 20.29 -50.78
N GLN A 765 -33.27 19.61 -50.88
CA GLN A 765 -33.20 18.16 -51.08
C GLN A 765 -33.35 17.34 -49.78
N TYR A 766 -33.13 17.95 -48.60
CA TYR A 766 -32.98 17.21 -47.34
C TYR A 766 -34.06 17.52 -46.28
N MET A 767 -34.99 18.46 -46.53
CA MET A 767 -35.82 19.04 -45.46
C MET A 767 -37.33 19.04 -45.75
N SER A 768 -38.12 18.68 -44.72
CA SER A 768 -39.58 18.80 -44.75
C SER A 768 -40.03 20.22 -44.41
N ARG A 769 -41.05 20.71 -45.11
CA ARG A 769 -41.62 22.05 -44.96
C ARG A 769 -42.02 22.37 -43.50
N ARG A 770 -42.67 21.42 -42.82
CA ARG A 770 -43.16 21.55 -41.44
C ARG A 770 -42.03 21.71 -40.42
N THR A 771 -40.88 21.10 -40.70
CA THR A 771 -39.71 21.12 -39.82
C THR A 771 -39.10 22.52 -39.78
N VAL A 772 -38.92 23.15 -40.94
CA VAL A 772 -38.40 24.53 -41.07
C VAL A 772 -39.36 25.54 -40.43
N ASP A 773 -40.67 25.39 -40.65
CA ASP A 773 -41.68 26.29 -40.09
C ASP A 773 -41.71 26.28 -38.55
N ASN A 774 -41.59 25.09 -37.94
CA ASN A 774 -41.61 24.96 -36.49
C ASN A 774 -40.40 25.63 -35.82
N PHE A 775 -39.22 25.56 -36.44
CA PHE A 775 -38.00 26.15 -35.88
C PHE A 775 -37.95 27.66 -36.02
N LEU A 776 -38.42 28.19 -37.13
CA LEU A 776 -38.49 29.65 -37.30
C LEU A 776 -39.51 30.25 -36.33
N SER A 777 -40.64 29.58 -36.03
CA SER A 777 -41.49 30.02 -34.90
C SER A 777 -40.80 29.96 -33.54
N LEU A 778 -40.00 28.92 -33.29
CA LEU A 778 -39.26 28.80 -32.03
C LEU A 778 -38.25 29.93 -31.86
N GLY A 779 -37.53 30.30 -32.93
CA GLY A 779 -36.56 31.40 -32.91
C GLY A 779 -37.21 32.79 -32.81
N LEU A 780 -38.37 33.01 -33.44
CA LEU A 780 -39.11 34.27 -33.34
C LEU A 780 -39.68 34.54 -31.95
N ASN A 781 -40.02 33.48 -31.22
CA ASN A 781 -40.54 33.56 -29.85
C ASN A 781 -39.42 33.54 -28.78
N ASN A 782 -38.15 33.61 -29.19
CA ASN A 782 -37.01 33.57 -28.28
C ASN A 782 -36.80 34.93 -27.58
N PRO A 783 -36.39 34.98 -26.29
CA PRO A 783 -36.14 36.23 -25.59
C PRO A 783 -35.00 37.05 -26.24
N ASN A 784 -33.98 36.38 -26.77
CA ASN A 784 -32.79 37.04 -27.29
C ASN A 784 -33.07 37.75 -28.63
N GLN A 785 -32.70 39.04 -28.71
CA GLN A 785 -33.00 39.90 -29.87
C GLN A 785 -32.26 39.44 -31.15
N LEU A 786 -31.00 38.99 -31.02
CA LEU A 786 -30.23 38.49 -32.17
C LEU A 786 -30.88 37.21 -32.74
N VAL A 787 -31.40 36.35 -31.85
CA VAL A 787 -32.10 35.12 -32.27
C VAL A 787 -33.35 35.44 -33.09
N ARG A 788 -34.13 36.44 -32.65
CA ARG A 788 -35.29 36.93 -33.41
C ARG A 788 -34.88 37.52 -34.76
N ALA A 789 -33.87 38.39 -34.79
CA ALA A 789 -33.39 39.03 -36.03
C ALA A 789 -32.89 38.00 -37.06
N MET A 790 -32.06 37.04 -36.64
CA MET A 790 -31.54 36.01 -37.54
C MET A 790 -32.60 35.01 -38.01
N SER A 791 -33.63 34.76 -37.19
CA SER A 791 -34.80 33.97 -37.61
C SER A 791 -35.57 34.68 -38.72
N LEU A 792 -35.70 36.00 -38.65
CA LEU A 792 -36.30 36.81 -39.73
C LEU A 792 -35.45 36.78 -41.00
N LYS A 793 -34.13 36.90 -40.86
CA LYS A 793 -33.20 36.77 -41.99
C LYS A 793 -33.35 35.40 -42.69
N GLY A 794 -33.41 34.31 -41.92
CA GLY A 794 -33.66 32.96 -42.45
C GLY A 794 -35.05 32.78 -43.08
N LEU A 795 -36.07 33.50 -42.61
CA LEU A 795 -37.37 33.56 -43.29
C LEU A 795 -37.31 34.33 -44.62
N SER A 796 -36.55 35.43 -44.66
CA SER A 796 -36.34 36.25 -45.85
C SER A 796 -35.65 35.46 -46.97
N SER A 797 -34.69 34.58 -46.65
CA SER A 797 -34.09 33.74 -47.68
C SER A 797 -34.99 32.62 -48.20
N ILE A 798 -35.87 32.08 -47.36
CA ILE A 798 -36.92 31.15 -47.80
C ILE A 798 -37.88 31.81 -48.81
N LEU A 799 -38.13 33.12 -48.70
CA LEU A 799 -38.97 33.90 -49.62
C LEU A 799 -38.42 33.96 -51.05
N MET A 800 -37.11 33.78 -51.24
CA MET A 800 -36.47 33.77 -52.56
C MET A 800 -36.80 32.51 -53.38
N HIS A 801 -37.57 31.55 -52.84
CA HIS A 801 -38.07 30.39 -53.58
C HIS A 801 -39.60 30.49 -53.84
N PRO A 802 -40.05 30.50 -55.11
CA PRO A 802 -41.44 30.77 -55.49
C PRO A 802 -42.46 29.75 -54.95
N LYS A 803 -42.05 28.52 -54.60
CA LYS A 803 -42.92 27.49 -54.00
C LYS A 803 -43.19 27.70 -52.49
N LYS A 804 -42.46 28.61 -51.81
CA LYS A 804 -42.46 28.75 -50.35
C LYS A 804 -43.28 29.96 -49.83
N VAL A 805 -43.66 30.89 -50.71
CA VAL A 805 -44.42 32.15 -50.44
C VAL A 805 -45.76 31.95 -49.72
N MET A 806 -46.47 30.84 -49.95
CA MET A 806 -47.75 30.55 -49.25
C MET A 806 -47.62 30.33 -47.73
N LEU A 807 -46.45 29.92 -47.22
CA LEU A 807 -46.24 29.73 -45.78
C LEU A 807 -46.23 31.05 -45.01
N LEU A 808 -45.71 32.11 -45.62
CA LEU A 808 -45.55 33.40 -44.98
C LEU A 808 -46.87 34.13 -44.76
N ARG A 809 -47.84 33.99 -45.68
CA ARG A 809 -49.15 34.67 -45.55
C ARG A 809 -49.88 34.27 -44.28
N ASN A 810 -49.76 33.02 -43.85
CA ASN A 810 -50.46 32.51 -42.66
C ASN A 810 -49.76 32.86 -41.34
N ARG A 811 -48.48 33.28 -41.36
CA ARG A 811 -47.68 33.55 -40.15
C ARG A 811 -47.18 34.99 -40.00
N LEU A 812 -47.30 35.83 -41.03
CA LEU A 812 -47.07 37.28 -40.92
C LEU A 812 -47.88 37.91 -39.79
N ALA A 813 -49.09 37.42 -39.49
CA ALA A 813 -49.89 37.89 -38.36
C ALA A 813 -49.22 37.62 -37.00
N GLY A 814 -48.76 36.38 -36.73
CA GLY A 814 -48.10 36.03 -35.46
C GLY A 814 -46.68 36.61 -35.31
N LEU A 815 -46.00 36.87 -36.43
CA LEU A 815 -44.76 37.63 -36.48
C LEU A 815 -44.93 39.07 -36.00
N LEU A 816 -46.03 39.72 -36.43
CA LEU A 816 -46.38 41.07 -36.04
C LEU A 816 -46.76 41.18 -34.55
N ASP A 817 -47.42 40.16 -34.01
CA ASP A 817 -47.77 40.09 -32.58
C ASP A 817 -46.53 39.94 -31.67
N GLY A 818 -45.47 39.24 -32.14
CA GLY A 818 -44.21 39.07 -31.39
C GLY A 818 -43.32 40.32 -31.32
N PHE A 819 -43.55 41.32 -32.19
CA PHE A 819 -42.84 42.60 -32.17
C PHE A 819 -43.34 43.57 -31.10
N LEU A 820 -44.47 43.26 -30.43
CA LEU A 820 -45.04 44.05 -29.34
C LEU A 820 -44.39 43.77 -27.96
N GLY A 821 -43.31 42.99 -27.90
CA GLY A 821 -42.43 42.85 -26.72
C GLY A 821 -41.52 44.07 -26.51
N PRO A 822 -40.87 44.21 -25.34
CA PRO A 822 -40.22 45.47 -24.95
C PRO A 822 -39.09 45.85 -25.93
N GLU A 823 -39.18 47.09 -26.41
CA GLU A 823 -38.33 47.86 -27.35
C GLU A 823 -37.18 47.12 -28.07
N PRO A 824 -37.26 46.93 -29.40
CA PRO A 824 -36.12 46.50 -30.20
C PRO A 824 -35.09 47.63 -30.34
N LYS A 825 -33.84 47.39 -29.91
CA LYS A 825 -32.73 48.37 -30.05
C LYS A 825 -32.30 48.64 -31.50
N ASP A 826 -32.67 47.78 -32.45
CA ASP A 826 -32.32 47.91 -33.86
C ASP A 826 -33.58 47.90 -34.74
N LEU A 827 -34.29 49.02 -34.72
CA LEU A 827 -35.49 49.25 -35.53
C LEU A 827 -35.15 49.28 -37.03
N VAL A 828 -33.94 49.71 -37.41
CA VAL A 828 -33.55 49.92 -38.81
C VAL A 828 -33.36 48.60 -39.53
N GLY A 829 -32.59 47.66 -38.96
CA GLY A 829 -32.43 46.32 -39.55
C GLY A 829 -33.75 45.55 -39.63
N LEU A 830 -34.64 45.76 -38.67
CA LEU A 830 -35.98 45.18 -38.64
C LEU A 830 -36.87 45.75 -39.76
N MET A 831 -36.77 47.06 -40.02
CA MET A 831 -37.43 47.72 -41.14
C MET A 831 -36.87 47.31 -42.51
N GLU A 832 -35.57 47.08 -42.63
CA GLU A 832 -34.95 46.58 -43.86
C GLU A 832 -35.43 45.17 -44.20
N ILE A 833 -35.46 44.27 -43.21
CA ILE A 833 -35.95 42.91 -43.39
C ILE A 833 -37.44 42.89 -43.70
N LEU A 834 -38.26 43.69 -42.99
CA LEU A 834 -39.69 43.84 -43.32
C LEU A 834 -39.89 44.44 -44.72
N GLY A 835 -39.05 45.41 -45.11
CA GLY A 835 -39.03 46.01 -46.43
C GLY A 835 -38.71 45.00 -47.53
N ASP A 836 -37.73 44.13 -47.32
CA ASP A 836 -37.38 43.06 -48.24
C ASP A 836 -38.49 41.99 -48.32
N ILE A 837 -39.06 41.58 -47.18
CA ILE A 837 -40.20 40.66 -47.13
C ILE A 837 -41.39 41.24 -47.91
N LEU A 838 -41.72 42.51 -47.71
CA LEU A 838 -42.80 43.21 -48.40
C LEU A 838 -42.55 43.36 -49.90
N ARG A 839 -41.30 43.65 -50.32
CA ARG A 839 -40.92 43.79 -51.74
C ARG A 839 -41.11 42.48 -52.51
N HIS A 840 -40.75 41.35 -51.90
CA HIS A 840 -40.89 40.01 -52.50
C HIS A 840 -42.31 39.43 -52.38
N LEU A 841 -43.09 39.84 -51.37
CA LEU A 841 -44.52 39.52 -51.29
C LEU A 841 -45.35 40.35 -52.27
N GLY A 842 -44.94 41.59 -52.54
CA GLY A 842 -45.59 42.52 -53.46
C GLY A 842 -45.70 41.97 -54.89
N SER A 843 -44.70 41.23 -55.37
CA SER A 843 -44.71 40.59 -56.69
C SER A 843 -45.69 39.41 -56.82
N HIS A 844 -46.31 38.96 -55.72
CA HIS A 844 -47.24 37.82 -55.69
C HIS A 844 -48.64 38.15 -55.14
N GLY A 845 -48.96 39.43 -54.90
CA GLY A 845 -50.31 39.93 -54.58
C GLY A 845 -50.78 39.68 -53.13
N VAL A 846 -50.44 40.57 -52.20
CA VAL A 846 -50.67 40.40 -50.73
C VAL A 846 -51.28 41.66 -50.08
N GLY A 847 -52.32 42.25 -50.70
CA GLY A 847 -52.86 43.56 -50.31
C GLY A 847 -53.46 43.67 -48.89
N ALA A 848 -54.01 42.58 -48.32
CA ALA A 848 -54.62 42.63 -46.99
C ALA A 848 -53.60 42.52 -45.85
N THR A 849 -52.49 41.83 -46.08
CA THR A 849 -51.44 41.60 -45.07
C THR A 849 -50.48 42.79 -45.01
N SER A 850 -50.22 43.47 -46.13
CA SER A 850 -49.47 44.73 -46.17
C SER A 850 -50.15 45.85 -45.37
N LEU A 851 -51.49 45.91 -45.37
CA LEU A 851 -52.25 46.89 -44.57
C LEU A 851 -52.08 46.66 -43.05
N ARG A 852 -52.13 45.40 -42.60
CA ARG A 852 -51.88 45.03 -41.19
C ARG A 852 -50.45 45.34 -40.76
N ILE A 853 -49.47 45.06 -41.63
CA ILE A 853 -48.05 45.38 -41.39
C ILE A 853 -47.86 46.89 -41.27
N ALA A 854 -48.47 47.68 -42.16
CA ALA A 854 -48.42 49.14 -42.10
C ALA A 854 -49.05 49.70 -40.81
N GLN A 855 -50.18 49.14 -40.36
CA GLN A 855 -50.82 49.53 -39.08
C GLN A 855 -49.96 49.18 -37.85
N HIS A 856 -49.25 48.05 -37.87
CA HIS A 856 -48.36 47.65 -36.77
C HIS A 856 -47.04 48.43 -36.77
N LEU A 857 -46.50 48.75 -37.95
CA LEU A 857 -45.35 49.65 -38.08
C LEU A 857 -45.67 51.06 -37.59
N LEU A 858 -46.91 51.55 -37.78
CA LEU A 858 -47.36 52.85 -37.29
C LEU A 858 -47.21 53.00 -35.77
N LEU A 859 -47.52 51.94 -35.01
CA LEU A 859 -47.40 51.91 -33.54
C LEU A 859 -45.95 52.12 -33.05
N LEU A 860 -44.94 51.68 -33.83
CA LEU A 860 -43.52 51.90 -33.51
C LEU A 860 -43.09 53.37 -33.75
N PHE A 861 -43.80 54.11 -34.61
CA PHE A 861 -43.54 55.53 -34.88
C PHE A 861 -44.35 56.47 -33.99
N ASP A 862 -45.48 56.01 -33.44
CA ASP A 862 -46.33 56.82 -32.54
C ASP A 862 -45.75 56.92 -31.11
N ASP A 863 -44.99 55.93 -30.64
CA ASP A 863 -44.39 55.93 -29.29
C ASP A 863 -43.24 56.95 -29.13
N VAL A 864 -42.61 57.37 -30.25
CA VAL A 864 -41.58 58.42 -30.25
C VAL A 864 -42.16 59.80 -29.92
N ARG A 865 -43.45 60.04 -30.20
CA ARG A 865 -44.10 61.34 -29.91
C ARG A 865 -44.43 61.51 -28.42
N GLY A 866 -44.49 60.44 -27.64
CA GLY A 866 -44.76 60.50 -26.20
C GLY A 866 -43.55 60.92 -25.36
N ARG A 867 -42.31 60.63 -25.81
CA ARG A 867 -41.08 60.92 -25.03
C ARG A 867 -40.49 62.30 -25.28
N ALA A 868 -40.79 62.94 -26.40
CA ALA A 868 -40.33 64.30 -26.69
C ALA A 868 -40.96 65.38 -25.77
N ALA A 869 -41.95 65.04 -24.94
CA ALA A 869 -42.61 65.97 -24.02
C ALA A 869 -42.07 65.94 -22.58
N ALA A 870 -41.19 64.99 -22.23
CA ALA A 870 -40.72 64.80 -20.84
C ALA A 870 -39.26 65.21 -20.58
N GLN A 871 -38.54 65.69 -21.59
CA GLN A 871 -37.22 66.28 -21.42
C GLN A 871 -37.13 67.48 -22.33
N LEU A 872 -37.11 68.67 -21.73
CA LEU A 872 -36.45 69.90 -22.18
C LEU A 872 -36.83 71.02 -21.18
N PRO A 873 -35.96 72.02 -20.96
CA PRO A 873 -34.99 72.55 -21.94
C PRO A 873 -33.55 72.06 -21.77
#